data_AF-A0A3Q7FAG6-F1
#
_entry.id   AF-A0A3Q7FAG6-F1
#
_cell.length_a   1.000
_cell.length_b   1.000
_cell.length_c   1.000
_cell.angle_alpha   90.00
_cell.angle_beta   90.00
_cell.angle_gamma   90.00
#
_symmetry.space_group_name_H-M   'P 1'
#
loop_
_entity.id
_entity.type
_entity.pdbx_description
1 polymer ?
#
loop_
_entity_poly.entity_id
_entity_poly.type
_entity_poly.pdbx_seq_one_letter_code
_entity_poly.pdbx_strand_id
1 'polypeptide(L)'
;MSFVMLKNLLLSSLRKFIHKDFHEIFDKMTLIDKLFFLIVHFIDKHNFWHRLPVFFGLLYLGARRSLHQQYNLINVGRTPTGVRSNPADYPYRTADGKFNDPFNEGTGSQFSFFGRNMMPLHQNNKLKKPDPMVVATKLLARRKFIDTGKQFNMIAASWIQFMVHDWIDHLEDTQQVELRAPKEVANECPLKSFRDGSVIYGSNEDVLKKVRTFRDGKLKLGENGLIQQDENGKIISGDVRNTWAGLLTLQALFVQEHNAVCDTLKKEYPELEDEELYRHARLVTSAVIAKVHTIDWTVQLLKTDTMLAGMRANWYGLLGKKFKDTFGHKPENHGVPYSLTEEFTSVYRMHQLLPDTLQLRNIDATPGPNKSLPLTNEIPMEEVVGSKGKENLSRIGFTKQMVSMGHQASGALELWNYPVWMRDLIAQDVDGTDRPDPIDLAALEIYRDRERSVPRYNDFRRGMLQIPISKWEDLTDDEEAIKTLGEVYDDDIEELDLLVGLMAEKKIKGFAISETAFNIFLLMAIRRLEADRFFTSNYNDETYTKKGLEWVNTTESLKDVLDRHYPEMTDKWMNSNSAFSVWDSSPQPHNPIPLYFRVPQDRERSVSRYNEFRRRIFQIPISKLEDLSDDKEVIETLVEIVHIIDKHNLWHRVPVFLGLVYLALRRHLNQEYNLINVGRTPSGVRSNPGDFPYRTADGKYNDPFNEGAGSEFSFFGRNMMPVEQHDKLKNPDPMVVATKLLARREFIDTGKQFNMIAASWIQFMIHDWIDHLEDTQQELRAPEEVASQCPLKSFKFYKSKETPTGFYEIKTGHLNRRTPWW
;
A
#
# COMPACT_ATOMS: atom_id res chain seq x y z
N MET A 1 -9.99 34.28 -27.74
CA MET A 1 -9.41 32.99 -27.29
C MET A 1 -10.20 32.54 -26.07
N SER A 2 -10.63 31.28 -25.96
CA SER A 2 -11.43 30.83 -24.81
C SER A 2 -10.56 30.54 -23.58
N PHE A 3 -11.16 30.56 -22.38
CA PHE A 3 -10.49 30.20 -21.13
C PHE A 3 -9.93 28.75 -21.16
N VAL A 4 -10.61 27.85 -21.88
CA VAL A 4 -10.15 26.47 -22.13
C VAL A 4 -8.91 26.45 -23.03
N MET A 5 -8.89 27.25 -24.12
CA MET A 5 -7.71 27.39 -24.97
C MET A 5 -6.49 27.91 -24.20
N LEU A 6 -6.68 28.92 -23.35
CA LEU A 6 -5.60 29.51 -22.56
C LEU A 6 -5.03 28.53 -21.53
N LYS A 7 -5.90 27.75 -20.87
CA LYS A 7 -5.48 26.66 -19.96
C LYS A 7 -4.76 25.52 -20.70
N ASN A 8 -5.22 25.11 -21.88
CA ASN A 8 -4.54 24.09 -22.67
C ASN A 8 -3.14 24.55 -23.12
N LEU A 9 -2.95 25.85 -23.42
CA LEU A 9 -1.64 26.41 -23.73
C LEU A 9 -0.69 26.34 -22.53
N LEU A 10 -1.17 26.70 -21.32
CA LEU A 10 -0.42 26.58 -20.08
C LEU A 10 -0.05 25.12 -19.76
N LEU A 11 -1.00 24.18 -19.93
CA LEU A 11 -0.76 22.74 -19.73
C LEU A 11 0.22 22.14 -20.75
N SER A 12 0.27 22.64 -21.99
CA SER A 12 1.25 22.16 -22.98
C SER A 12 2.70 22.42 -22.58
N SER A 13 2.95 23.47 -21.77
CA SER A 13 4.29 23.73 -21.21
C SER A 13 4.72 22.67 -20.19
N LEU A 14 3.76 22.04 -19.49
CA LEU A 14 4.01 21.02 -18.47
C LEU A 14 4.35 19.65 -19.07
N ARG A 15 4.18 19.45 -20.39
CA ARG A 15 4.62 18.26 -21.14
C ARG A 15 6.10 17.91 -20.89
N LYS A 16 6.94 18.93 -20.59
CA LYS A 16 8.36 18.76 -20.23
C LYS A 16 8.61 17.97 -18.94
N PHE A 17 7.63 17.86 -18.04
CA PHE A 17 7.76 17.11 -16.79
C PHE A 17 7.30 15.65 -16.90
N ILE A 18 6.57 15.31 -17.98
CA ILE A 18 5.95 14.01 -18.26
C ILE A 18 6.90 13.13 -19.07
N HIS A 19 7.02 11.85 -18.71
CA HIS A 19 7.78 10.86 -19.48
C HIS A 19 7.25 10.73 -20.92
N LYS A 20 8.17 10.67 -21.89
CA LYS A 20 7.88 10.79 -23.34
C LYS A 20 6.76 9.85 -23.82
N ASP A 21 6.75 8.61 -23.33
CA ASP A 21 5.80 7.56 -23.74
C ASP A 21 4.34 7.88 -23.38
N PHE A 22 4.09 8.76 -22.41
CA PHE A 22 2.74 9.16 -22.01
C PHE A 22 2.23 10.41 -22.74
N HIS A 23 3.01 11.01 -23.62
CA HIS A 23 2.63 12.28 -24.26
C HIS A 23 1.37 12.16 -25.11
N GLU A 24 1.18 11.05 -25.83
CA GLU A 24 -0.01 10.85 -26.67
C GLU A 24 -1.30 10.65 -25.84
N ILE A 25 -1.24 9.80 -24.80
CA ILE A 25 -2.40 9.56 -23.93
C ILE A 25 -2.69 10.78 -23.06
N PHE A 26 -1.67 11.50 -22.59
CA PHE A 26 -1.85 12.78 -21.90
C PHE A 26 -2.50 13.82 -22.81
N ASP A 27 -2.12 13.96 -24.09
CA ASP A 27 -2.77 14.93 -24.98
C ASP A 27 -4.29 14.65 -25.11
N LYS A 28 -4.70 13.38 -25.13
CA LYS A 28 -6.11 12.93 -25.18
C LYS A 28 -6.91 13.12 -23.88
N MET A 29 -6.24 13.23 -22.72
CA MET A 29 -6.92 13.31 -21.40
C MET A 29 -7.80 14.56 -21.21
N THR A 30 -8.84 14.45 -20.38
CA THR A 30 -9.65 15.61 -19.96
C THR A 30 -8.85 16.57 -19.06
N LEU A 31 -9.38 17.77 -18.79
CA LEU A 31 -8.70 18.76 -17.95
C LEU A 31 -8.49 18.28 -16.50
N ILE A 32 -9.39 17.45 -15.98
CA ILE A 32 -9.31 16.89 -14.62
C ILE A 32 -8.31 15.73 -14.61
N ASP A 33 -8.39 14.83 -15.60
CA ASP A 33 -7.48 13.69 -15.73
C ASP A 33 -6.03 14.16 -15.92
N LYS A 34 -5.81 15.24 -16.68
CA LYS A 34 -4.49 15.89 -16.81
C LYS A 34 -3.92 16.32 -15.46
N LEU A 35 -4.75 16.82 -14.54
CA LEU A 35 -4.32 17.19 -13.19
C LEU A 35 -4.03 15.96 -12.33
N PHE A 36 -4.91 14.95 -12.33
CA PHE A 36 -4.69 13.69 -11.61
C PHE A 36 -3.43 12.97 -12.11
N PHE A 37 -3.24 12.88 -13.43
CA PHE A 37 -2.07 12.28 -14.04
C PHE A 37 -0.78 13.04 -13.70
N LEU A 38 -0.78 14.37 -13.73
CA LEU A 38 0.39 15.16 -13.30
C LEU A 38 0.76 14.90 -11.83
N ILE A 39 -0.23 14.74 -10.94
CA ILE A 39 -0.01 14.43 -9.51
C ILE A 39 0.54 13.00 -9.34
N VAL A 40 -0.12 12.01 -9.94
CA VAL A 40 0.30 10.59 -9.89
C VAL A 40 1.70 10.44 -10.49
N HIS A 41 1.93 10.93 -11.70
CA HIS A 41 3.22 10.82 -12.40
C HIS A 41 4.36 11.54 -11.66
N PHE A 42 4.09 12.68 -11.00
CA PHE A 42 5.08 13.33 -10.14
C PHE A 42 5.49 12.45 -8.95
N ILE A 43 4.53 11.79 -8.31
CA ILE A 43 4.78 10.90 -7.16
C ILE A 43 5.50 9.62 -7.61
N ASP A 44 5.10 9.04 -8.75
CA ASP A 44 5.71 7.84 -9.35
C ASP A 44 7.18 8.08 -9.71
N LYS A 45 7.48 9.22 -10.34
CA LYS A 45 8.84 9.64 -10.73
C LYS A 45 9.81 9.76 -9.56
N HIS A 46 9.31 9.87 -8.34
CA HIS A 46 10.10 9.92 -7.11
C HIS A 46 9.92 8.68 -6.21
N ASN A 47 9.09 7.70 -6.62
CA ASN A 47 8.82 6.42 -5.96
C ASN A 47 8.59 6.56 -4.44
N PHE A 48 7.57 7.33 -4.05
CA PHE A 48 7.23 7.56 -2.63
C PHE A 48 5.76 7.40 -2.24
N TRP A 49 4.83 7.02 -3.12
CA TRP A 49 3.40 6.93 -2.75
C TRP A 49 3.16 5.99 -1.55
N HIS A 50 3.85 4.84 -1.52
CA HIS A 50 3.81 3.84 -0.45
C HIS A 50 4.60 4.25 0.82
N ARG A 51 5.27 5.41 0.79
CA ARG A 51 5.91 6.06 1.95
C ARG A 51 5.11 7.25 2.50
N LEU A 52 4.04 7.67 1.82
CA LEU A 52 3.19 8.77 2.28
C LEU A 52 2.44 8.38 3.57
N PRO A 53 2.05 9.37 4.40
CA PRO A 53 1.03 9.14 5.42
C PRO A 53 -0.24 8.59 4.79
N VAL A 54 -0.90 7.63 5.45
CA VAL A 54 -1.99 6.81 4.87
C VAL A 54 -3.02 7.63 4.11
N PHE A 55 -3.51 8.75 4.67
CA PHE A 55 -4.47 9.63 3.99
C PHE A 55 -4.01 10.11 2.59
N PHE A 56 -2.75 10.53 2.44
CA PHE A 56 -2.21 10.95 1.15
C PHE A 56 -1.95 9.77 0.21
N GLY A 57 -1.59 8.60 0.75
CA GLY A 57 -1.54 7.35 -0.01
C GLY A 57 -2.90 6.98 -0.60
N LEU A 58 -3.98 7.12 0.17
CA LEU A 58 -5.35 6.89 -0.31
C LEU A 58 -5.80 7.90 -1.36
N LEU A 59 -5.42 9.18 -1.24
CA LEU A 59 -5.68 10.19 -2.28
C LEU A 59 -4.97 9.86 -3.60
N TYR A 60 -3.70 9.44 -3.53
CA TYR A 60 -2.94 8.97 -4.69
C TYR A 60 -3.62 7.75 -5.34
N LEU A 61 -4.00 6.73 -4.55
CA LEU A 61 -4.67 5.54 -5.06
C LEU A 61 -6.04 5.86 -5.68
N GLY A 62 -6.80 6.79 -5.10
CA GLY A 62 -8.06 7.28 -5.66
C GLY A 62 -7.87 7.95 -7.02
N ALA A 63 -6.89 8.85 -7.14
CA ALA A 63 -6.57 9.51 -8.40
C ALA A 63 -6.08 8.52 -9.47
N ARG A 64 -5.16 7.62 -9.12
CA ARG A 64 -4.63 6.59 -10.05
C ARG A 64 -5.73 5.62 -10.50
N ARG A 65 -6.62 5.20 -9.60
CA ARG A 65 -7.77 4.36 -9.94
C ARG A 65 -8.78 5.06 -10.85
N SER A 66 -9.04 6.36 -10.62
CA SER A 66 -9.92 7.15 -11.50
C SER A 66 -9.38 7.24 -12.93
N LEU A 67 -8.05 7.33 -13.10
CA LEU A 67 -7.42 7.24 -14.43
C LEU A 67 -7.59 5.85 -15.04
N HIS A 68 -7.40 4.77 -14.26
CA HIS A 68 -7.57 3.41 -14.77
C HIS A 68 -9.02 3.08 -15.13
N GLN A 69 -10.02 3.59 -14.41
CA GLN A 69 -11.43 3.43 -14.76
C GLN A 69 -11.76 4.10 -16.11
N GLN A 70 -11.11 5.24 -16.45
CA GLN A 70 -11.37 5.98 -17.68
C GLN A 70 -10.50 5.57 -18.89
N TYR A 71 -9.29 5.06 -18.67
CA TYR A 71 -8.31 4.78 -19.73
C TYR A 71 -7.85 3.31 -19.81
N ASN A 72 -8.24 2.46 -18.86
CA ASN A 72 -7.85 1.04 -18.78
C ASN A 72 -9.04 0.09 -18.62
N LEU A 73 -10.19 0.43 -19.22
CA LEU A 73 -11.34 -0.49 -19.39
C LEU A 73 -11.74 -0.54 -20.87
N ILE A 74 -11.54 -1.70 -21.50
CA ILE A 74 -11.74 -1.90 -22.94
C ILE A 74 -12.69 -3.09 -23.14
N ASN A 75 -13.83 -2.82 -23.79
CA ASN A 75 -14.81 -3.84 -24.15
C ASN A 75 -14.29 -4.72 -25.30
N VAL A 76 -14.62 -6.01 -25.28
CA VAL A 76 -14.25 -6.98 -26.32
C VAL A 76 -15.52 -7.64 -26.88
N GLY A 77 -15.58 -7.76 -28.21
CA GLY A 77 -16.77 -8.26 -28.91
C GLY A 77 -17.94 -7.28 -28.92
N ARG A 78 -19.14 -7.77 -29.29
CA ARG A 78 -20.39 -7.02 -29.16
C ARG A 78 -20.97 -7.25 -27.77
N THR A 79 -21.40 -6.19 -27.10
CA THR A 79 -22.06 -6.29 -25.80
C THR A 79 -23.28 -7.22 -25.87
N PRO A 80 -23.39 -8.24 -25.00
CA PRO A 80 -24.51 -9.17 -24.98
C PRO A 80 -25.73 -8.54 -24.30
N THR A 81 -26.34 -7.53 -24.94
CA THR A 81 -27.48 -6.78 -24.39
C THR A 81 -28.67 -7.70 -24.08
N GLY A 82 -28.88 -8.71 -24.92
CA GLY A 82 -29.97 -9.69 -24.82
C GLY A 82 -31.36 -9.06 -24.89
N VAL A 83 -32.32 -9.69 -24.22
CA VAL A 83 -33.67 -9.15 -24.00
C VAL A 83 -33.67 -8.30 -22.73
N ARG A 84 -34.43 -7.19 -22.72
CA ARG A 84 -34.61 -6.38 -21.50
C ARG A 84 -35.41 -7.16 -20.45
N SER A 85 -34.73 -7.70 -19.46
CA SER A 85 -35.31 -8.23 -18.21
C SER A 85 -35.62 -7.10 -17.22
N ASN A 86 -36.66 -7.28 -16.41
CA ASN A 86 -36.79 -6.51 -15.17
C ASN A 86 -35.90 -7.14 -14.09
N PRO A 87 -34.97 -6.41 -13.43
CA PRO A 87 -34.05 -7.00 -12.44
C PRO A 87 -34.75 -7.62 -11.22
N ALA A 88 -35.97 -7.18 -10.91
CA ALA A 88 -36.78 -7.75 -9.84
C ALA A 88 -37.38 -9.13 -10.18
N ASP A 89 -37.38 -9.55 -11.45
CA ASP A 89 -37.77 -10.91 -11.85
C ASP A 89 -36.67 -11.94 -11.47
N TYR A 90 -35.45 -11.46 -11.27
CA TYR A 90 -34.26 -12.25 -10.96
C TYR A 90 -33.60 -11.77 -9.63
N PRO A 91 -34.26 -11.85 -8.46
CA PRO A 91 -33.71 -11.36 -7.19
C PRO A 91 -32.59 -12.26 -6.61
N TYR A 92 -31.95 -13.09 -7.43
CA TYR A 92 -30.99 -14.12 -7.03
C TYR A 92 -29.89 -14.31 -8.08
N ARG A 93 -28.76 -14.89 -7.65
CA ARG A 93 -27.66 -15.31 -8.52
C ARG A 93 -28.06 -16.53 -9.36
N THR A 94 -28.08 -16.40 -10.68
CA THR A 94 -28.48 -17.46 -11.62
C THR A 94 -27.40 -18.53 -11.79
N ALA A 95 -27.74 -19.72 -12.29
CA ALA A 95 -26.77 -20.81 -12.47
C ALA A 95 -25.66 -20.49 -13.50
N ASP A 96 -25.92 -19.58 -14.45
CA ASP A 96 -25.03 -19.19 -15.54
C ASP A 96 -24.51 -17.74 -15.45
N GLY A 97 -24.83 -17.01 -14.37
CA GLY A 97 -24.40 -15.61 -14.16
C GLY A 97 -25.14 -14.56 -15.01
N LYS A 98 -26.16 -14.94 -15.79
CA LYS A 98 -27.00 -13.99 -16.55
C LYS A 98 -27.84 -13.07 -15.65
N PHE A 99 -28.36 -12.02 -16.26
CA PHE A 99 -29.32 -11.07 -15.69
C PHE A 99 -28.76 -10.27 -14.50
N ASN A 100 -27.43 -10.15 -14.35
CA ASN A 100 -26.83 -9.29 -13.32
C ASN A 100 -26.93 -7.80 -13.72
N ASP A 101 -26.34 -7.42 -14.85
CA ASP A 101 -26.44 -6.06 -15.40
C ASP A 101 -27.89 -5.79 -15.89
N PRO A 102 -28.57 -4.77 -15.35
CA PRO A 102 -29.98 -4.47 -15.69
C PRO A 102 -30.19 -4.00 -17.13
N PHE A 103 -29.12 -3.72 -17.88
CA PHE A 103 -29.15 -3.31 -19.28
C PHE A 103 -28.54 -4.35 -20.23
N ASN A 104 -27.85 -5.37 -19.71
CA ASN A 104 -27.10 -6.33 -20.52
C ASN A 104 -27.21 -7.78 -20.00
N GLU A 105 -28.15 -8.55 -20.56
CA GLU A 105 -28.50 -9.93 -20.15
C GLU A 105 -27.29 -10.85 -19.90
N GLY A 106 -26.32 -10.86 -20.82
CA GLY A 106 -25.16 -11.76 -20.80
C GLY A 106 -23.89 -11.14 -20.25
N THR A 107 -23.95 -9.97 -19.62
CA THR A 107 -22.75 -9.31 -19.07
C THR A 107 -22.30 -10.01 -17.80
N GLY A 108 -21.13 -10.65 -17.85
CA GLY A 108 -20.60 -11.52 -16.81
C GLY A 108 -21.15 -12.95 -16.83
N SER A 109 -22.06 -13.31 -17.75
CA SER A 109 -22.57 -14.68 -17.83
C SER A 109 -21.53 -15.65 -18.40
N GLN A 110 -21.74 -16.95 -18.17
CA GLN A 110 -21.02 -18.02 -18.85
C GLN A 110 -21.13 -17.80 -20.38
N PHE A 111 -19.98 -17.84 -21.07
CA PHE A 111 -19.82 -17.50 -22.48
C PHE A 111 -20.00 -16.01 -22.83
N SER A 112 -19.54 -15.14 -21.94
CA SER A 112 -19.09 -13.77 -22.25
C SER A 112 -17.57 -13.71 -22.55
N PHE A 113 -17.14 -12.69 -23.31
CA PHE A 113 -15.73 -12.43 -23.63
C PHE A 113 -14.96 -11.92 -22.40
N PHE A 114 -13.66 -12.25 -22.32
CA PHE A 114 -12.72 -11.47 -21.51
C PHE A 114 -12.58 -10.05 -22.09
N GLY A 115 -12.68 -9.04 -21.23
CA GLY A 115 -12.35 -7.66 -21.59
C GLY A 115 -10.84 -7.43 -21.66
N ARG A 116 -10.41 -6.17 -21.80
CA ARG A 116 -9.00 -5.79 -21.63
C ARG A 116 -8.78 -4.53 -20.81
N ASN A 117 -7.60 -4.43 -20.21
CA ASN A 117 -7.09 -3.22 -19.56
C ASN A 117 -6.16 -2.38 -20.45
N MET A 118 -5.71 -2.92 -21.59
CA MET A 118 -4.83 -2.27 -22.55
C MET A 118 -5.02 -2.85 -23.95
N MET A 119 -4.51 -2.16 -24.98
CA MET A 119 -4.61 -2.67 -26.36
C MET A 119 -3.75 -3.92 -26.53
N PRO A 120 -4.23 -4.95 -27.26
CA PRO A 120 -3.47 -6.18 -27.48
C PRO A 120 -2.22 -5.91 -28.35
N LEU A 121 -1.11 -6.54 -28.00
CA LEU A 121 0.11 -6.55 -28.81
C LEU A 121 0.31 -7.94 -29.43
N HIS A 122 0.08 -8.01 -30.74
CA HIS A 122 0.21 -9.25 -31.52
C HIS A 122 1.63 -9.81 -31.48
N GLN A 123 1.78 -11.01 -30.91
CA GLN A 123 3.06 -11.68 -30.70
C GLN A 123 3.17 -13.01 -31.45
N ASN A 124 2.30 -13.28 -32.43
CA ASN A 124 2.24 -14.56 -33.18
C ASN A 124 3.59 -14.96 -33.83
N ASN A 125 4.44 -13.98 -34.18
CA ASN A 125 5.80 -14.15 -34.71
C ASN A 125 6.90 -14.28 -33.64
N LYS A 126 6.56 -14.09 -32.36
CA LYS A 126 7.45 -14.11 -31.18
C LYS A 126 6.98 -15.09 -30.07
N LEU A 127 5.96 -15.93 -30.31
CA LEU A 127 5.42 -16.85 -29.29
C LEU A 127 6.49 -17.77 -28.66
N LYS A 128 7.50 -18.18 -29.44
CA LYS A 128 8.67 -18.95 -28.98
C LYS A 128 9.97 -18.11 -28.95
N LYS A 129 9.90 -16.80 -28.67
CA LYS A 129 11.07 -15.89 -28.57
C LYS A 129 11.03 -14.99 -27.33
N PRO A 130 12.00 -15.09 -26.40
CA PRO A 130 12.91 -16.22 -26.23
C PRO A 130 12.15 -17.52 -25.96
N ASP A 131 12.79 -18.68 -26.08
CA ASP A 131 12.10 -19.97 -25.95
C ASP A 131 11.46 -20.14 -24.54
N PRO A 132 10.16 -20.51 -24.42
CA PRO A 132 9.49 -20.59 -23.13
C PRO A 132 10.11 -21.60 -22.16
N MET A 133 10.71 -22.69 -22.64
CA MET A 133 11.40 -23.68 -21.80
C MET A 133 12.77 -23.14 -21.32
N VAL A 134 13.42 -22.30 -22.13
CA VAL A 134 14.64 -21.57 -21.69
C VAL A 134 14.29 -20.56 -20.60
N VAL A 135 13.22 -19.78 -20.77
CA VAL A 135 12.72 -18.85 -19.72
C VAL A 135 12.37 -19.62 -18.45
N ALA A 136 11.56 -20.67 -18.56
CA ALA A 136 11.17 -21.52 -17.43
C ALA A 136 12.38 -22.11 -16.69
N THR A 137 13.41 -22.57 -17.42
CA THR A 137 14.60 -23.21 -16.83
C THR A 137 15.59 -22.20 -16.25
N LYS A 138 15.90 -21.10 -16.96
CA LYS A 138 16.91 -20.13 -16.49
C LYS A 138 16.39 -19.19 -15.40
N LEU A 139 15.11 -18.79 -15.43
CA LEU A 139 14.57 -17.69 -14.62
C LEU A 139 13.46 -18.09 -13.63
N LEU A 140 12.63 -19.09 -13.93
CA LEU A 140 11.48 -19.43 -13.09
C LEU A 140 11.74 -20.61 -12.14
N ALA A 141 12.29 -21.72 -12.64
CA ALA A 141 12.41 -22.99 -11.92
C ALA A 141 13.10 -22.85 -10.55
N ARG A 142 12.52 -23.47 -9.53
CA ARG A 142 12.94 -23.33 -8.13
C ARG A 142 14.36 -23.87 -7.91
N ARG A 143 15.26 -22.99 -7.47
CA ARG A 143 16.64 -23.34 -7.07
C ARG A 143 16.76 -23.52 -5.56
N LYS A 144 16.09 -22.66 -4.81
CA LYS A 144 15.98 -22.65 -3.34
C LYS A 144 14.60 -22.11 -3.00
N PHE A 145 13.88 -22.76 -2.09
CA PHE A 145 12.59 -22.23 -1.64
C PHE A 145 12.78 -20.88 -0.94
N ILE A 146 12.07 -19.87 -1.43
CA ILE A 146 11.94 -18.54 -0.80
C ILE A 146 10.51 -18.46 -0.26
N ASP A 147 10.34 -18.19 1.03
CA ASP A 147 9.03 -18.08 1.67
C ASP A 147 8.64 -16.62 1.97
N THR A 148 7.39 -16.42 2.39
CA THR A 148 6.88 -15.11 2.88
C THR A 148 7.05 -14.93 4.40
N GLY A 149 7.92 -15.73 5.02
CA GLY A 149 8.22 -15.77 6.45
C GLY A 149 7.02 -16.07 7.32
N LYS A 150 6.35 -15.01 7.79
CA LYS A 150 5.16 -15.07 8.65
C LYS A 150 3.94 -14.35 8.07
N GLN A 151 4.09 -13.68 6.92
CA GLN A 151 3.05 -12.82 6.35
C GLN A 151 1.88 -13.62 5.77
N PHE A 152 2.15 -14.72 5.06
CA PHE A 152 1.19 -15.38 4.18
C PHE A 152 1.37 -16.91 4.23
N ASN A 153 0.31 -17.65 4.59
CA ASN A 153 0.38 -19.09 4.82
C ASN A 153 -0.19 -19.93 3.67
N MET A 154 -0.17 -21.26 3.81
CA MET A 154 -0.71 -22.17 2.80
C MET A 154 -2.24 -22.15 2.70
N ILE A 155 -2.96 -21.65 3.71
CA ILE A 155 -4.40 -21.36 3.60
C ILE A 155 -4.60 -20.17 2.65
N ALA A 156 -3.74 -19.16 2.71
CA ALA A 156 -3.79 -17.98 1.83
C ALA A 156 -3.37 -18.29 0.38
N ALA A 157 -2.46 -19.24 0.18
CA ALA A 157 -2.15 -19.81 -1.14
C ALA A 157 -3.30 -20.68 -1.69
N SER A 158 -3.91 -21.53 -0.85
CA SER A 158 -5.12 -22.28 -1.22
C SER A 158 -6.27 -21.35 -1.61
N TRP A 159 -6.43 -20.24 -0.87
CA TRP A 159 -7.49 -19.26 -1.08
C TRP A 159 -7.39 -18.59 -2.45
N ILE A 160 -6.19 -18.23 -2.91
CA ILE A 160 -6.09 -17.54 -4.21
C ILE A 160 -6.42 -18.46 -5.39
N GLN A 161 -6.10 -19.76 -5.29
CA GLN A 161 -6.59 -20.73 -6.27
C GLN A 161 -8.12 -20.93 -6.16
N PHE A 162 -8.67 -21.03 -4.95
CA PHE A 162 -10.13 -21.08 -4.72
C PHE A 162 -10.88 -19.88 -5.33
N MET A 163 -10.24 -18.70 -5.36
CA MET A 163 -10.75 -17.52 -6.08
C MET A 163 -10.59 -17.64 -7.60
N VAL A 164 -9.47 -18.15 -8.10
CA VAL A 164 -9.25 -18.36 -9.55
C VAL A 164 -10.32 -19.28 -10.15
N HIS A 165 -10.64 -20.41 -9.51
CA HIS A 165 -11.71 -21.32 -9.96
C HIS A 165 -13.11 -20.69 -9.96
N ASP A 166 -13.31 -19.61 -9.19
CA ASP A 166 -14.55 -18.85 -9.20
C ASP A 166 -14.57 -17.75 -10.27
N TRP A 167 -13.41 -17.37 -10.81
CA TRP A 167 -13.27 -16.17 -11.64
C TRP A 167 -12.93 -16.47 -13.09
N ILE A 168 -11.92 -17.32 -13.33
CA ILE A 168 -11.27 -17.44 -14.63
C ILE A 168 -10.87 -18.90 -14.92
N ASP A 169 -11.33 -19.40 -16.05
CA ASP A 169 -10.68 -20.47 -16.79
C ASP A 169 -10.75 -20.12 -18.29
N HIS A 170 -9.75 -20.52 -19.05
CA HIS A 170 -9.71 -20.34 -20.49
C HIS A 170 -10.11 -21.66 -21.14
N LEU A 171 -11.30 -21.68 -21.76
CA LEU A 171 -11.70 -22.73 -22.69
C LEU A 171 -10.61 -22.98 -23.75
N GLU A 172 -10.44 -24.24 -24.12
CA GLU A 172 -9.35 -24.72 -24.97
C GLU A 172 -9.84 -25.25 -26.31
N ASP A 173 -8.86 -25.52 -27.17
CA ASP A 173 -9.03 -26.04 -28.52
C ASP A 173 -9.32 -27.55 -28.54
N THR A 174 -9.82 -28.02 -29.67
CA THR A 174 -9.73 -29.44 -30.06
C THR A 174 -8.38 -29.79 -30.70
N GLN A 175 -7.60 -28.80 -31.14
CA GLN A 175 -6.23 -28.99 -31.66
C GLN A 175 -5.17 -28.85 -30.55
N GLN A 176 -4.36 -29.89 -30.31
CA GLN A 176 -3.21 -29.79 -29.40
C GLN A 176 -2.07 -28.96 -30.03
N VAL A 177 -1.61 -27.93 -29.30
CA VAL A 177 -0.42 -27.13 -29.68
C VAL A 177 0.79 -27.60 -28.88
N GLU A 178 1.72 -28.29 -29.54
CA GLU A 178 2.86 -28.91 -28.87
C GLU A 178 4.05 -27.94 -28.68
N LEU A 179 4.45 -27.71 -27.43
CA LEU A 179 5.64 -26.93 -27.08
C LEU A 179 6.95 -27.74 -27.21
N ARG A 180 7.17 -28.35 -28.37
CA ARG A 180 8.51 -28.85 -28.73
C ARG A 180 9.52 -27.71 -28.77
N ALA A 181 10.71 -27.96 -28.22
CA ALA A 181 11.95 -27.34 -28.69
C ALA A 181 12.03 -27.52 -30.22
N PRO A 182 12.54 -26.53 -30.97
CA PRO A 182 12.13 -26.27 -32.36
C PRO A 182 12.19 -27.51 -33.27
N LYS A 183 11.09 -27.83 -33.98
CA LYS A 183 10.73 -27.14 -35.23
C LYS A 183 9.25 -27.32 -35.67
N GLU A 184 8.71 -26.28 -36.34
CA GLU A 184 7.65 -26.31 -37.39
C GLU A 184 6.13 -26.62 -37.04
N VAL A 185 5.33 -25.58 -36.64
CA VAL A 185 3.81 -25.38 -36.59
C VAL A 185 2.94 -26.22 -35.58
N ALA A 186 1.61 -26.13 -35.30
CA ALA A 186 0.35 -25.36 -35.64
C ALA A 186 -0.78 -25.61 -34.55
N ASN A 187 -2.02 -25.05 -34.40
CA ASN A 187 -2.71 -23.77 -34.80
C ASN A 187 -3.81 -23.21 -33.79
N GLU A 188 -5.16 -23.24 -33.99
CA GLU A 188 -6.15 -22.22 -33.47
C GLU A 188 -7.64 -22.64 -33.11
N CYS A 189 -8.33 -21.86 -32.22
CA CYS A 189 -9.42 -22.25 -31.24
C CYS A 189 -10.61 -21.21 -31.03
N PRO A 190 -11.74 -21.53 -30.30
CA PRO A 190 -12.70 -20.54 -29.70
C PRO A 190 -13.01 -20.66 -28.16
N LEU A 191 -13.40 -19.55 -27.47
CA LEU A 191 -13.19 -19.32 -25.99
C LEU A 191 -14.40 -18.82 -25.10
N LYS A 192 -14.19 -18.59 -23.77
CA LYS A 192 -15.24 -18.38 -22.71
C LYS A 192 -14.78 -17.73 -21.36
N SER A 193 -15.71 -17.09 -20.60
CA SER A 193 -15.67 -16.63 -19.15
C SER A 193 -17.14 -16.58 -18.58
N PHE A 194 -17.62 -16.20 -17.36
CA PHE A 194 -17.19 -15.69 -16.01
C PHE A 194 -18.21 -16.16 -14.90
N ARG A 195 -18.02 -15.97 -13.55
CA ARG A 195 -18.83 -16.62 -12.45
C ARG A 195 -18.86 -15.94 -11.02
N ASP A 196 -19.52 -16.54 -9.99
CA ASP A 196 -20.09 -15.84 -8.79
C ASP A 196 -20.23 -16.60 -7.42
N GLY A 197 -19.18 -17.22 -6.89
CA GLY A 197 -19.21 -18.24 -5.82
C GLY A 197 -19.30 -19.68 -6.35
N SER A 198 -19.36 -19.80 -7.67
CA SER A 198 -19.45 -20.99 -8.52
C SER A 198 -18.46 -22.12 -8.22
N VAL A 199 -17.31 -21.83 -7.59
CA VAL A 199 -16.34 -22.83 -7.15
C VAL A 199 -16.96 -23.90 -6.24
N ILE A 200 -18.10 -23.62 -5.59
CA ILE A 200 -18.93 -24.63 -4.89
C ILE A 200 -20.33 -24.85 -5.52
N TYR A 201 -20.85 -23.91 -6.33
CA TYR A 201 -22.21 -24.01 -6.92
C TYR A 201 -22.28 -24.57 -8.34
N GLY A 202 -21.16 -24.62 -9.06
CA GLY A 202 -21.15 -24.78 -10.51
C GLY A 202 -21.37 -23.45 -11.24
N SER A 203 -21.24 -23.49 -12.56
CA SER A 203 -21.41 -22.32 -13.46
C SER A 203 -22.35 -22.57 -14.64
N ASN A 204 -23.12 -23.66 -14.55
CA ASN A 204 -24.35 -23.87 -15.30
C ASN A 204 -25.31 -24.75 -14.49
N GLU A 205 -26.53 -24.85 -14.97
CA GLU A 205 -27.62 -25.57 -14.31
C GLU A 205 -27.32 -27.08 -14.11
N ASP A 206 -26.56 -27.71 -15.01
CA ASP A 206 -26.29 -29.15 -14.94
C ASP A 206 -25.17 -29.51 -13.95
N VAL A 207 -24.23 -28.60 -13.68
CA VAL A 207 -23.29 -28.73 -12.55
C VAL A 207 -24.00 -28.38 -11.24
N LEU A 208 -24.86 -27.36 -11.22
CA LEU A 208 -25.64 -27.00 -10.03
C LEU A 208 -26.52 -28.16 -9.53
N LYS A 209 -27.19 -28.87 -10.44
CA LYS A 209 -27.96 -30.08 -10.12
C LYS A 209 -27.10 -31.21 -9.54
N LYS A 210 -25.81 -31.30 -9.89
CA LYS A 210 -24.91 -32.31 -9.34
C LYS A 210 -24.53 -32.01 -7.90
N VAL A 211 -24.30 -30.74 -7.54
CA VAL A 211 -23.86 -30.36 -6.18
C VAL A 211 -25.00 -30.20 -5.16
N ARG A 212 -26.24 -29.93 -5.56
CA ARG A 212 -27.38 -29.79 -4.63
C ARG A 212 -27.91 -31.11 -4.08
N THR A 213 -28.49 -31.06 -2.88
CA THR A 213 -29.25 -32.15 -2.25
C THR A 213 -30.72 -32.18 -2.68
N PHE A 214 -31.25 -31.05 -3.15
CA PHE A 214 -32.70 -30.79 -3.32
C PHE A 214 -33.50 -31.01 -2.04
N ARG A 215 -32.87 -30.68 -0.91
CA ARG A 215 -33.48 -30.68 0.41
C ARG A 215 -32.90 -29.55 1.26
N ASP A 216 -33.79 -28.76 1.84
CA ASP A 216 -33.49 -27.69 2.79
C ASP A 216 -32.47 -26.65 2.25
N GLY A 217 -32.36 -26.49 0.93
CA GLY A 217 -31.47 -25.57 0.22
C GLY A 217 -30.03 -26.06 0.03
N LYS A 218 -29.69 -27.25 0.52
CA LYS A 218 -28.31 -27.62 0.84
C LYS A 218 -27.46 -28.12 -0.34
N LEU A 219 -26.15 -28.05 -0.13
CA LEU A 219 -25.12 -28.67 -0.97
C LEU A 219 -24.62 -29.99 -0.35
N LYS A 220 -24.17 -30.89 -1.23
CA LYS A 220 -23.59 -32.20 -0.90
C LYS A 220 -22.23 -32.07 -0.21
N LEU A 221 -22.08 -32.83 0.87
CA LEU A 221 -20.84 -32.98 1.65
C LEU A 221 -20.77 -34.43 2.15
N GLY A 222 -19.57 -34.99 2.26
CA GLY A 222 -19.36 -36.29 2.89
C GLY A 222 -19.54 -36.23 4.40
N GLU A 223 -19.92 -37.36 5.01
CA GLU A 223 -20.14 -37.49 6.47
C GLU A 223 -18.87 -37.17 7.29
N ASN A 224 -17.70 -37.25 6.67
CA ASN A 224 -16.40 -36.89 7.23
C ASN A 224 -16.07 -35.38 7.15
N GLY A 225 -17.01 -34.54 6.70
CA GLY A 225 -16.81 -33.10 6.54
C GLY A 225 -15.93 -32.69 5.34
N LEU A 226 -15.64 -33.63 4.43
CA LEU A 226 -14.91 -33.36 3.18
C LEU A 226 -15.86 -33.37 1.97
N ILE A 227 -15.38 -32.95 0.80
CA ILE A 227 -16.17 -32.97 -0.44
C ILE A 227 -16.58 -34.41 -0.81
N GLN A 228 -17.85 -34.59 -1.17
CA GLN A 228 -18.42 -35.88 -1.57
C GLN A 228 -17.80 -36.36 -2.91
N GLN A 229 -17.74 -37.68 -3.09
CA GLN A 229 -17.38 -38.32 -4.36
C GLN A 229 -18.58 -39.07 -4.96
N ASP A 230 -18.60 -39.26 -6.27
CA ASP A 230 -19.54 -40.13 -6.97
C ASP A 230 -19.09 -41.60 -6.96
N GLU A 231 -19.88 -42.49 -7.57
CA GLU A 231 -19.62 -43.94 -7.66
C GLU A 231 -18.32 -44.29 -8.41
N ASN A 232 -17.79 -43.36 -9.21
CA ASN A 232 -16.52 -43.49 -9.93
C ASN A 232 -15.35 -42.83 -9.17
N GLY A 233 -15.58 -42.34 -7.96
CA GLY A 233 -14.59 -41.59 -7.17
C GLY A 233 -14.35 -40.16 -7.66
N LYS A 234 -15.21 -39.62 -8.54
CA LYS A 234 -15.09 -38.25 -9.08
C LYS A 234 -15.57 -37.24 -8.05
N ILE A 235 -14.92 -36.08 -7.98
CA ILE A 235 -15.16 -35.06 -6.96
C ILE A 235 -16.45 -34.30 -7.27
N ILE A 236 -17.38 -34.21 -6.30
CA ILE A 236 -18.65 -33.47 -6.44
C ILE A 236 -18.49 -32.07 -5.83
N SER A 237 -18.00 -31.11 -6.61
CA SER A 237 -18.00 -29.69 -6.27
C SER A 237 -18.30 -28.83 -7.50
N GLY A 238 -18.31 -27.50 -7.33
CA GLY A 238 -18.70 -26.56 -8.38
C GLY A 238 -17.69 -26.42 -9.51
N ASP A 239 -16.40 -26.43 -9.17
CA ASP A 239 -15.30 -26.58 -10.13
C ASP A 239 -14.21 -27.46 -9.49
N VAL A 240 -13.63 -28.39 -10.25
CA VAL A 240 -12.72 -29.42 -9.73
C VAL A 240 -11.42 -29.55 -10.53
N ARG A 241 -11.19 -28.66 -11.50
CA ARG A 241 -10.16 -28.81 -12.54
C ARG A 241 -8.76 -28.39 -12.06
N ASN A 242 -7.75 -29.24 -12.19
CA ASN A 242 -6.38 -28.99 -11.70
C ASN A 242 -6.34 -28.71 -10.17
N THR A 243 -7.20 -29.40 -9.42
CA THR A 243 -7.39 -29.18 -7.97
C THR A 243 -6.27 -29.79 -7.10
N TRP A 244 -6.24 -29.45 -5.81
CA TRP A 244 -5.34 -30.04 -4.82
C TRP A 244 -5.95 -30.01 -3.41
N ALA A 245 -5.34 -30.73 -2.46
CA ALA A 245 -5.89 -30.94 -1.12
C ALA A 245 -6.27 -29.66 -0.38
N GLY A 246 -5.48 -28.58 -0.49
CA GLY A 246 -5.79 -27.29 0.14
C GLY A 246 -7.03 -26.61 -0.44
N LEU A 247 -7.21 -26.65 -1.77
CA LEU A 247 -8.41 -26.16 -2.45
C LEU A 247 -9.66 -26.97 -2.04
N LEU A 248 -9.58 -28.30 -2.09
CA LEU A 248 -10.67 -29.20 -1.69
C LEU A 248 -11.10 -28.97 -0.24
N THR A 249 -10.16 -28.62 0.64
CA THR A 249 -10.43 -28.26 2.04
C THR A 249 -11.21 -26.95 2.16
N LEU A 250 -10.88 -25.92 1.36
CA LEU A 250 -11.65 -24.67 1.36
C LEU A 250 -13.05 -24.84 0.74
N GLN A 251 -13.19 -25.64 -0.33
CA GLN A 251 -14.51 -25.99 -0.87
C GLN A 251 -15.39 -26.67 0.19
N ALA A 252 -14.84 -27.62 0.95
CA ALA A 252 -15.56 -28.28 2.03
C ALA A 252 -16.01 -27.29 3.14
N LEU A 253 -15.17 -26.30 3.49
CA LEU A 253 -15.52 -25.28 4.48
C LEU A 253 -16.66 -24.36 4.01
N PHE A 254 -16.69 -23.94 2.74
CA PHE A 254 -17.75 -23.08 2.25
C PHE A 254 -19.05 -23.82 1.90
N VAL A 255 -18.99 -25.13 1.64
CA VAL A 255 -20.17 -26.00 1.65
C VAL A 255 -20.77 -26.09 3.07
N GLN A 256 -19.95 -26.20 4.12
CA GLN A 256 -20.42 -26.14 5.51
C GLN A 256 -21.03 -24.77 5.86
N GLU A 257 -20.40 -23.66 5.46
CA GLU A 257 -20.95 -22.30 5.67
C GLU A 257 -22.29 -22.11 4.94
N HIS A 258 -22.41 -22.56 3.69
CA HIS A 258 -23.69 -22.52 2.96
C HIS A 258 -24.79 -23.34 3.65
N ASN A 259 -24.48 -24.57 4.07
CA ASN A 259 -25.44 -25.45 4.73
C ASN A 259 -25.88 -24.88 6.11
N ALA A 260 -24.98 -24.27 6.86
CA ALA A 260 -25.30 -23.61 8.13
C ALA A 260 -26.12 -22.32 7.96
N VAL A 261 -25.92 -21.58 6.85
CA VAL A 261 -26.83 -20.49 6.46
C VAL A 261 -28.21 -21.06 6.15
N CYS A 262 -28.32 -22.13 5.36
CA CYS A 262 -29.61 -22.78 5.06
C CYS A 262 -30.36 -23.21 6.34
N ASP A 263 -29.69 -23.87 7.28
CA ASP A 263 -30.27 -24.24 8.58
C ASP A 263 -30.74 -23.03 9.39
N THR A 264 -30.00 -21.92 9.32
CA THR A 264 -30.35 -20.67 10.01
C THR A 264 -31.55 -19.98 9.35
N LEU A 265 -31.61 -19.96 8.02
CA LEU A 265 -32.73 -19.38 7.27
C LEU A 265 -34.00 -20.22 7.43
N LYS A 266 -33.95 -21.55 7.33
CA LYS A 266 -35.12 -22.43 7.54
C LYS A 266 -35.64 -22.42 8.98
N LYS A 267 -34.81 -22.00 9.95
CA LYS A 267 -35.22 -21.78 11.34
C LYS A 267 -35.91 -20.43 11.57
N GLU A 268 -35.42 -19.37 10.94
CA GLU A 268 -35.99 -18.00 11.06
C GLU A 268 -37.23 -17.82 10.17
N TYR A 269 -37.25 -18.48 9.00
CA TYR A 269 -38.27 -18.42 7.95
C TYR A 269 -38.71 -19.86 7.57
N PRO A 270 -39.54 -20.54 8.41
CA PRO A 270 -39.91 -21.94 8.21
C PRO A 270 -40.67 -22.22 6.90
N GLU A 271 -41.28 -21.19 6.31
CA GLU A 271 -42.02 -21.23 5.06
C GLU A 271 -41.16 -21.34 3.80
N LEU A 272 -39.86 -20.98 3.84
CA LEU A 272 -39.00 -20.99 2.65
C LEU A 272 -38.72 -22.42 2.18
N GLU A 273 -38.98 -22.71 0.92
CA GLU A 273 -38.72 -24.03 0.33
C GLU A 273 -37.26 -24.16 -0.18
N ASP A 274 -36.87 -25.38 -0.56
CA ASP A 274 -35.49 -25.74 -0.96
C ASP A 274 -34.86 -24.74 -1.95
N GLU A 275 -35.61 -24.30 -2.96
CA GLU A 275 -35.14 -23.36 -3.99
C GLU A 275 -34.89 -21.94 -3.44
N GLU A 276 -35.69 -21.50 -2.47
CA GLU A 276 -35.61 -20.16 -1.88
C GLU A 276 -34.46 -20.09 -0.87
N LEU A 277 -34.37 -21.12 -0.01
CA LEU A 277 -33.25 -21.32 0.91
C LEU A 277 -31.92 -21.33 0.17
N TYR A 278 -31.82 -22.12 -0.91
CA TYR A 278 -30.64 -22.19 -1.77
C TYR A 278 -30.24 -20.81 -2.33
N ARG A 279 -31.21 -20.06 -2.87
CA ARG A 279 -30.98 -18.73 -3.47
C ARG A 279 -30.44 -17.72 -2.46
N HIS A 280 -31.08 -17.61 -1.29
CA HIS A 280 -30.62 -16.69 -0.25
C HIS A 280 -29.27 -17.13 0.35
N ALA A 281 -29.07 -18.43 0.58
CA ALA A 281 -27.78 -18.94 1.07
C ALA A 281 -26.63 -18.74 0.07
N ARG A 282 -26.87 -18.88 -1.25
CA ARG A 282 -25.89 -18.54 -2.29
C ARG A 282 -25.51 -17.07 -2.28
N LEU A 283 -26.47 -16.16 -2.10
CA LEU A 283 -26.21 -14.73 -1.93
C LEU A 283 -25.33 -14.47 -0.68
N VAL A 284 -25.73 -14.99 0.47
CA VAL A 284 -25.00 -14.82 1.75
C VAL A 284 -23.56 -15.36 1.65
N THR A 285 -23.38 -16.61 1.25
CA THR A 285 -22.04 -17.25 1.24
C THR A 285 -21.12 -16.64 0.18
N SER A 286 -21.63 -16.29 -1.02
CA SER A 286 -20.82 -15.56 -2.02
C SER A 286 -20.38 -14.18 -1.50
N ALA A 287 -21.23 -13.51 -0.71
CA ALA A 287 -20.87 -12.24 -0.08
C ALA A 287 -19.89 -12.38 1.09
N VAL A 288 -19.99 -13.44 1.91
CA VAL A 288 -18.97 -13.78 2.92
C VAL A 288 -17.62 -14.02 2.26
N ILE A 289 -17.57 -14.81 1.18
CA ILE A 289 -16.34 -15.09 0.41
C ILE A 289 -15.73 -13.78 -0.11
N ALA A 290 -16.52 -12.93 -0.79
CA ALA A 290 -16.05 -11.65 -1.31
C ALA A 290 -15.56 -10.70 -0.20
N LYS A 291 -16.22 -10.69 0.96
CA LYS A 291 -15.83 -9.89 2.12
C LYS A 291 -14.50 -10.35 2.70
N VAL A 292 -14.36 -11.64 2.99
CA VAL A 292 -13.12 -12.26 3.53
C VAL A 292 -11.95 -12.06 2.56
N HIS A 293 -12.16 -12.20 1.25
CA HIS A 293 -11.14 -11.86 0.26
C HIS A 293 -10.72 -10.39 0.39
N THR A 294 -11.69 -9.47 0.45
CA THR A 294 -11.45 -8.03 0.43
C THR A 294 -10.74 -7.53 1.70
N ILE A 295 -11.27 -7.81 2.89
CA ILE A 295 -10.83 -7.14 4.14
C ILE A 295 -9.91 -7.98 5.03
N ASP A 296 -9.66 -9.26 4.71
CA ASP A 296 -8.72 -10.13 5.42
C ASP A 296 -7.60 -10.63 4.49
N TRP A 297 -7.91 -11.37 3.42
CA TRP A 297 -6.89 -11.96 2.52
C TRP A 297 -6.00 -10.90 1.84
N THR A 298 -6.59 -9.91 1.15
CA THR A 298 -5.81 -8.84 0.47
C THR A 298 -5.02 -7.99 1.48
N VAL A 299 -5.46 -7.91 2.73
CA VAL A 299 -4.77 -7.20 3.82
C VAL A 299 -3.54 -7.98 4.33
N GLN A 300 -3.50 -9.31 4.14
CA GLN A 300 -2.26 -10.09 4.35
C GLN A 300 -1.34 -10.05 3.13
N LEU A 301 -1.89 -10.06 1.90
CA LEU A 301 -1.11 -9.92 0.67
C LEU A 301 -0.39 -8.56 0.60
N LEU A 302 -1.07 -7.50 1.01
CA LEU A 302 -0.62 -6.11 0.97
C LEU A 302 -0.52 -5.54 2.39
N LYS A 303 0.45 -6.02 3.16
CA LYS A 303 0.60 -5.84 4.62
C LYS A 303 1.12 -4.45 5.01
N THR A 304 0.41 -3.40 4.60
CA THR A 304 0.70 -1.99 4.94
C THR A 304 -0.50 -1.28 5.55
N ASP A 305 -0.28 -0.25 6.36
CA ASP A 305 -1.37 0.57 6.92
C ASP A 305 -2.22 1.22 5.81
N THR A 306 -1.62 1.61 4.68
CA THR A 306 -2.32 2.22 3.55
C THR A 306 -3.28 1.23 2.88
N MET A 307 -2.88 -0.03 2.71
CA MET A 307 -3.75 -1.03 2.09
C MET A 307 -4.75 -1.64 3.08
N LEU A 308 -4.41 -1.77 4.37
CA LEU A 308 -5.39 -2.01 5.43
C LEU A 308 -6.51 -0.96 5.41
N ALA A 309 -6.17 0.31 5.22
CA ALA A 309 -7.15 1.39 5.10
C ALA A 309 -7.92 1.32 3.77
N GLY A 310 -7.23 1.15 2.64
CA GLY A 310 -7.82 1.16 1.30
C GLY A 310 -8.77 0.00 1.04
N MET A 311 -8.40 -1.23 1.43
CA MET A 311 -9.26 -2.40 1.28
C MET A 311 -10.49 -2.34 2.18
N ARG A 312 -10.35 -1.83 3.42
CA ARG A 312 -11.50 -1.58 4.29
C ARG A 312 -12.37 -0.44 3.78
N ALA A 313 -11.80 0.58 3.13
CA ALA A 313 -12.57 1.65 2.48
C ALA A 313 -13.31 1.18 1.22
N ASN A 314 -12.80 0.19 0.48
CA ASN A 314 -13.53 -0.44 -0.63
C ASN A 314 -14.80 -1.17 -0.14
N TRP A 315 -14.74 -1.87 1.02
CA TRP A 315 -15.93 -2.55 1.55
C TRP A 315 -16.86 -1.64 2.38
N TYR A 316 -16.31 -0.71 3.18
CA TYR A 316 -17.04 0.09 4.17
C TYR A 316 -17.12 1.60 3.90
N GLY A 317 -16.53 2.09 2.81
CA GLY A 317 -16.31 3.52 2.60
C GLY A 317 -15.29 4.11 3.59
N LEU A 318 -14.84 5.35 3.32
CA LEU A 318 -13.86 6.05 4.17
C LEU A 318 -14.41 6.40 5.56
N LEU A 319 -15.73 6.49 5.71
CA LEU A 319 -16.42 6.71 7.00
C LEU A 319 -16.50 5.43 7.85
N GLY A 320 -16.24 4.25 7.26
CA GLY A 320 -16.09 2.98 7.95
C GLY A 320 -17.41 2.29 8.34
N LYS A 321 -17.27 1.07 8.86
CA LYS A 321 -18.38 0.11 9.14
C LYS A 321 -19.61 0.76 9.78
N LYS A 322 -19.40 1.45 10.91
CA LYS A 322 -20.47 2.13 11.69
C LYS A 322 -21.28 3.18 10.91
N PHE A 323 -20.83 3.60 9.73
CA PHE A 323 -21.57 4.51 8.85
C PHE A 323 -22.16 3.80 7.62
N LYS A 324 -21.46 2.79 7.04
CA LYS A 324 -22.00 2.03 5.89
C LYS A 324 -23.30 1.31 6.24
N ASP A 325 -23.42 0.78 7.45
CA ASP A 325 -24.57 -0.03 7.89
C ASP A 325 -25.92 0.74 7.90
N THR A 326 -25.96 1.99 7.39
CA THR A 326 -27.15 2.85 7.23
C THR A 326 -27.44 3.26 5.77
N PHE A 327 -26.51 3.09 4.81
CA PHE A 327 -26.65 3.63 3.45
C PHE A 327 -26.14 2.69 2.34
N GLY A 328 -26.97 2.47 1.31
CA GLY A 328 -26.64 1.65 0.12
C GLY A 328 -26.08 2.44 -1.08
N HIS A 329 -25.63 1.71 -2.10
CA HIS A 329 -25.08 2.25 -3.35
C HIS A 329 -25.77 1.65 -4.59
N LYS A 330 -25.61 2.28 -5.76
CA LYS A 330 -26.03 1.74 -7.06
C LYS A 330 -24.85 1.04 -7.76
N PRO A 331 -25.11 0.05 -8.65
CA PRO A 331 -24.06 -0.51 -9.48
C PRO A 331 -23.53 0.54 -10.45
N GLU A 332 -22.21 0.50 -10.71
CA GLU A 332 -21.48 1.35 -11.63
C GLU A 332 -20.51 0.50 -12.46
N ASN A 333 -20.51 0.68 -13.77
CA ASN A 333 -19.65 -0.06 -14.70
C ASN A 333 -18.69 0.85 -15.49
N HIS A 334 -18.74 2.17 -15.25
CA HIS A 334 -17.92 3.21 -15.88
C HIS A 334 -18.11 3.30 -17.40
N GLY A 335 -19.31 2.96 -17.89
CA GLY A 335 -19.69 2.97 -19.30
C GLY A 335 -19.17 1.78 -20.12
N VAL A 336 -18.47 0.85 -19.49
CA VAL A 336 -17.93 -0.37 -20.12
C VAL A 336 -18.62 -1.59 -19.49
N PRO A 337 -19.11 -2.57 -20.27
CA PRO A 337 -19.71 -3.79 -19.71
C PRO A 337 -18.78 -4.50 -18.71
N TYR A 338 -19.35 -5.10 -17.68
CA TYR A 338 -18.56 -5.86 -16.72
C TYR A 338 -17.98 -7.15 -17.35
N SER A 339 -16.70 -7.37 -17.09
CA SER A 339 -15.93 -8.56 -17.45
C SER A 339 -14.66 -8.59 -16.60
N LEU A 340 -14.07 -9.77 -16.42
CA LEU A 340 -12.64 -9.88 -16.12
C LEU A 340 -11.83 -9.83 -17.42
N THR A 341 -10.54 -9.58 -17.31
CA THR A 341 -9.68 -9.26 -18.46
C THR A 341 -8.57 -10.29 -18.67
N GLU A 342 -8.01 -10.32 -19.88
CA GLU A 342 -6.82 -11.13 -20.17
C GLU A 342 -5.65 -10.71 -19.26
N GLU A 343 -5.46 -9.41 -19.06
CA GLU A 343 -4.40 -8.87 -18.21
C GLU A 343 -4.62 -9.16 -16.72
N PHE A 344 -5.88 -9.29 -16.28
CA PHE A 344 -6.22 -9.79 -14.94
C PHE A 344 -5.80 -11.26 -14.77
N THR A 345 -5.89 -12.07 -15.82
CA THR A 345 -5.41 -13.46 -15.76
C THR A 345 -3.89 -13.51 -15.57
N SER A 346 -3.14 -12.76 -16.38
CA SER A 346 -1.68 -12.77 -16.34
C SER A 346 -1.07 -12.28 -15.01
N VAL A 347 -1.69 -11.33 -14.32
CA VAL A 347 -1.20 -10.86 -12.99
C VAL A 347 -1.61 -11.75 -11.81
N TYR A 348 -2.49 -12.73 -12.01
CA TYR A 348 -2.86 -13.74 -11.00
C TYR A 348 -2.12 -15.08 -11.16
N ARG A 349 -1.14 -15.13 -12.07
CA ARG A 349 -0.18 -16.24 -12.20
C ARG A 349 0.76 -16.29 -11.00
N MET A 350 0.35 -17.02 -9.96
CA MET A 350 0.98 -17.03 -8.63
C MET A 350 1.44 -18.42 -8.18
N HIS A 351 1.79 -19.29 -9.12
CA HIS A 351 2.14 -20.69 -8.88
C HIS A 351 3.36 -20.89 -7.95
N GLN A 352 4.25 -19.89 -7.87
CA GLN A 352 5.39 -19.82 -6.94
C GLN A 352 4.96 -19.85 -5.45
N LEU A 353 3.69 -19.54 -5.13
CA LEU A 353 3.17 -19.61 -3.76
C LEU A 353 3.14 -21.04 -3.18
N LEU A 354 3.07 -22.09 -4.02
CA LEU A 354 3.06 -23.46 -3.53
C LEU A 354 4.49 -23.97 -3.23
N PRO A 355 4.71 -24.74 -2.15
CA PRO A 355 6.02 -25.21 -1.73
C PRO A 355 6.44 -26.45 -2.54
N ASP A 356 7.52 -27.11 -2.13
CA ASP A 356 7.89 -28.43 -2.63
C ASP A 356 7.30 -29.55 -1.76
N THR A 357 7.14 -29.31 -0.44
CA THR A 357 6.49 -30.23 0.49
C THR A 357 5.42 -29.53 1.36
N LEU A 358 4.39 -30.27 1.76
CA LEU A 358 3.42 -29.90 2.78
C LEU A 358 3.87 -30.45 4.15
N GLN A 359 3.96 -29.58 5.16
CA GLN A 359 4.47 -29.89 6.49
C GLN A 359 3.35 -30.27 7.47
N LEU A 360 3.05 -31.56 7.60
CA LEU A 360 1.99 -32.03 8.49
C LEU A 360 2.36 -31.87 9.97
N ARG A 361 1.47 -31.22 10.73
CA ARG A 361 1.66 -30.92 12.15
C ARG A 361 0.97 -31.95 13.04
N ASN A 362 1.61 -32.26 14.17
CA ASN A 362 1.02 -33.11 15.18
C ASN A 362 0.00 -32.32 16.01
N ILE A 363 -1.26 -32.28 15.55
CA ILE A 363 -2.38 -31.61 16.23
C ILE A 363 -2.72 -32.23 17.60
N ASP A 364 -2.29 -33.47 17.82
CA ASP A 364 -2.54 -34.26 19.04
C ASP A 364 -1.51 -33.93 20.14
N ALA A 365 -0.40 -33.26 19.80
CA ALA A 365 0.58 -32.74 20.74
C ALA A 365 0.09 -31.48 21.47
N THR A 366 0.57 -31.27 22.70
CA THR A 366 0.42 -30.00 23.42
C THR A 366 1.09 -28.86 22.65
N PRO A 367 0.38 -27.76 22.31
CA PRO A 367 0.97 -26.62 21.62
C PRO A 367 2.10 -25.97 22.44
N GLY A 368 3.20 -25.63 21.76
CA GLY A 368 4.34 -24.92 22.33
C GLY A 368 4.10 -23.41 22.44
N PRO A 369 5.17 -22.62 22.69
CA PRO A 369 5.13 -21.16 22.65
C PRO A 369 4.47 -20.64 21.35
N ASN A 370 3.67 -19.59 21.46
CA ASN A 370 2.82 -19.07 20.38
C ASN A 370 1.91 -20.11 19.69
N LYS A 371 1.50 -21.16 20.42
CA LYS A 371 0.71 -22.30 19.90
C LYS A 371 1.39 -23.11 18.79
N SER A 372 2.72 -23.02 18.66
CA SER A 372 3.51 -23.78 17.68
C SER A 372 3.34 -25.30 17.83
N LEU A 373 3.36 -26.03 16.71
CA LEU A 373 3.21 -27.49 16.70
C LEU A 373 4.44 -28.21 16.11
N PRO A 374 4.85 -29.35 16.67
CA PRO A 374 5.92 -30.17 16.09
C PRO A 374 5.45 -30.80 14.77
N LEU A 375 6.42 -31.05 13.89
CA LEU A 375 6.24 -31.73 12.62
C LEU A 375 5.98 -33.23 12.88
N THR A 376 4.98 -33.82 12.19
CA THR A 376 4.79 -35.27 12.12
C THR A 376 5.59 -35.86 10.97
N ASN A 377 5.41 -35.31 9.77
CA ASN A 377 6.09 -35.69 8.54
C ASN A 377 5.92 -34.58 7.50
N GLU A 378 6.70 -34.65 6.42
CA GLU A 378 6.45 -33.89 5.20
C GLU A 378 5.82 -34.80 4.13
N ILE A 379 5.09 -34.22 3.19
CA ILE A 379 4.52 -34.90 2.02
C ILE A 379 4.88 -34.08 0.77
N PRO A 380 5.44 -34.68 -0.30
CA PRO A 380 5.67 -33.99 -1.57
C PRO A 380 4.38 -33.41 -2.14
N MET A 381 4.43 -32.21 -2.73
CA MET A 381 3.22 -31.58 -3.29
C MET A 381 2.54 -32.42 -4.39
N GLU A 382 3.33 -33.22 -5.11
CA GLU A 382 2.92 -34.23 -6.10
C GLU A 382 1.94 -35.27 -5.56
N GLU A 383 1.98 -35.54 -4.25
CA GLU A 383 1.07 -36.47 -3.57
C GLU A 383 -0.19 -35.77 -3.02
N VAL A 384 -0.22 -34.43 -3.01
CA VAL A 384 -1.38 -33.63 -2.57
C VAL A 384 -2.11 -32.88 -3.69
N VAL A 385 -1.72 -33.07 -4.96
CA VAL A 385 -2.43 -32.55 -6.16
C VAL A 385 -3.31 -33.60 -6.85
N GLY A 386 -4.31 -33.14 -7.60
CA GLY A 386 -5.17 -33.94 -8.47
C GLY A 386 -5.82 -35.16 -7.78
N SER A 387 -5.90 -36.26 -8.53
CA SER A 387 -6.47 -37.52 -8.06
C SER A 387 -5.80 -38.08 -6.80
N LYS A 388 -4.47 -37.95 -6.67
CA LYS A 388 -3.72 -38.36 -5.46
C LYS A 388 -4.08 -37.51 -4.24
N GLY A 389 -4.20 -36.19 -4.43
CA GLY A 389 -4.48 -35.25 -3.35
C GLY A 389 -5.84 -35.44 -2.69
N LYS A 390 -6.84 -35.88 -3.46
CA LYS A 390 -8.14 -36.34 -2.96
C LYS A 390 -8.00 -37.53 -1.98
N GLU A 391 -7.19 -38.53 -2.32
CA GLU A 391 -6.95 -39.69 -1.45
C GLU A 391 -6.17 -39.32 -0.19
N ASN A 392 -5.08 -38.56 -0.35
CA ASN A 392 -4.26 -38.18 0.79
C ASN A 392 -4.98 -37.20 1.72
N LEU A 393 -5.79 -36.26 1.20
CA LEU A 393 -6.70 -35.45 2.03
C LEU A 393 -7.67 -36.33 2.84
N SER A 394 -8.19 -37.40 2.24
CA SER A 394 -9.09 -38.35 2.93
C SER A 394 -8.38 -39.13 4.06
N ARG A 395 -7.06 -39.32 3.97
CA ARG A 395 -6.22 -39.92 5.03
C ARG A 395 -5.78 -38.90 6.10
N ILE A 396 -5.58 -37.64 5.73
CA ILE A 396 -5.12 -36.57 6.61
C ILE A 396 -6.28 -36.01 7.46
N GLY A 397 -7.44 -35.80 6.85
CA GLY A 397 -8.63 -35.20 7.45
C GLY A 397 -8.56 -33.66 7.53
N PHE A 398 -9.73 -33.02 7.50
CA PHE A 398 -9.88 -31.55 7.44
C PHE A 398 -9.02 -30.81 8.48
N THR A 399 -9.15 -31.19 9.76
CA THR A 399 -8.51 -30.50 10.87
C THR A 399 -6.98 -30.52 10.76
N LYS A 400 -6.39 -31.69 10.45
CA LYS A 400 -4.93 -31.83 10.32
C LYS A 400 -4.42 -31.08 9.09
N GLN A 401 -5.16 -31.12 7.97
CA GLN A 401 -4.83 -30.34 6.77
C GLN A 401 -4.87 -28.83 7.04
N MET A 402 -5.97 -28.30 7.59
CA MET A 402 -6.16 -26.87 7.84
C MET A 402 -5.12 -26.32 8.83
N VAL A 403 -4.90 -27.00 9.95
CA VAL A 403 -3.90 -26.57 10.95
C VAL A 403 -2.48 -26.62 10.38
N SER A 404 -2.14 -27.65 9.59
CA SER A 404 -0.83 -27.76 8.95
C SER A 404 -0.60 -26.63 7.93
N MET A 405 -1.59 -26.34 7.10
CA MET A 405 -1.54 -25.21 6.17
C MET A 405 -1.48 -23.86 6.90
N GLY A 406 -2.12 -23.74 8.06
CA GLY A 406 -2.06 -22.55 8.90
C GLY A 406 -0.66 -22.28 9.46
N HIS A 407 0.06 -23.33 9.84
CA HIS A 407 1.42 -23.29 10.41
C HIS A 407 2.56 -23.27 9.37
N GLN A 408 2.25 -23.36 8.07
CA GLN A 408 3.26 -23.32 7.00
C GLN A 408 3.17 -22.03 6.17
N ALA A 409 4.31 -21.38 5.92
CA ALA A 409 4.43 -20.24 5.02
C ALA A 409 4.25 -20.66 3.55
N SER A 410 3.65 -19.78 2.76
CA SER A 410 3.67 -19.87 1.29
C SER A 410 5.04 -19.48 0.74
N GLY A 411 5.33 -19.94 -0.49
CA GLY A 411 6.43 -19.40 -1.29
C GLY A 411 6.22 -17.92 -1.63
N ALA A 412 7.31 -17.20 -1.92
CA ALA A 412 7.28 -15.82 -2.39
C ALA A 412 7.23 -15.72 -3.93
N LEU A 413 6.64 -14.63 -4.44
CA LEU A 413 6.53 -14.33 -5.88
C LEU A 413 7.82 -13.68 -6.41
N GLU A 414 8.89 -14.46 -6.44
CA GLU A 414 10.23 -14.06 -6.89
C GLU A 414 10.74 -14.97 -8.01
N LEU A 415 11.83 -14.58 -8.67
CA LEU A 415 12.56 -15.45 -9.60
C LEU A 415 13.10 -16.70 -8.89
N TRP A 416 13.35 -17.76 -9.66
CA TRP A 416 13.89 -19.05 -9.18
C TRP A 416 13.12 -19.67 -8.00
N ASN A 417 11.80 -19.50 -7.99
CA ASN A 417 10.90 -20.03 -6.97
C ASN A 417 9.64 -20.72 -7.53
N TYR A 418 9.60 -21.05 -8.83
CA TYR A 418 8.51 -21.81 -9.45
C TYR A 418 8.69 -23.32 -9.18
N PRO A 419 7.72 -24.03 -8.58
CA PRO A 419 7.93 -25.40 -8.12
C PRO A 419 8.35 -26.33 -9.26
N VAL A 420 9.41 -27.12 -9.06
CA VAL A 420 9.96 -27.98 -10.13
C VAL A 420 8.96 -29.05 -10.55
N TRP A 421 8.15 -29.56 -9.61
CA TRP A 421 7.10 -30.54 -9.87
C TRP A 421 5.98 -30.03 -10.80
N MET A 422 5.77 -28.72 -10.92
CA MET A 422 4.84 -28.15 -11.89
C MET A 422 5.38 -28.14 -13.32
N ARG A 423 6.64 -28.53 -13.53
CA ARG A 423 7.25 -28.62 -14.87
C ARG A 423 7.05 -29.98 -15.55
N ASP A 424 6.40 -30.92 -14.85
CA ASP A 424 5.97 -32.24 -15.34
C ASP A 424 4.57 -32.54 -14.76
N LEU A 425 3.65 -31.59 -14.92
CA LEU A 425 2.33 -31.62 -14.27
C LEU A 425 1.30 -32.36 -15.12
N ILE A 426 0.64 -33.35 -14.54
CA ILE A 426 -0.57 -33.96 -15.13
C ILE A 426 -1.69 -32.92 -15.07
N ALA A 427 -2.06 -32.37 -16.23
CA ALA A 427 -3.18 -31.45 -16.37
C ALA A 427 -4.52 -32.20 -16.42
N GLN A 428 -5.62 -31.49 -16.17
CA GLN A 428 -6.97 -32.06 -16.16
C GLN A 428 -7.91 -31.38 -17.18
N ASP A 429 -8.84 -32.16 -17.70
CA ASP A 429 -9.99 -31.67 -18.46
C ASP A 429 -10.99 -30.91 -17.58
N VAL A 430 -11.95 -30.24 -18.21
CA VAL A 430 -12.98 -29.40 -17.53
C VAL A 430 -13.80 -30.19 -16.50
N ASP A 431 -13.92 -31.51 -16.65
CA ASP A 431 -14.62 -32.38 -15.71
C ASP A 431 -13.71 -32.97 -14.60
N GLY A 432 -12.43 -32.57 -14.54
CA GLY A 432 -11.44 -33.05 -13.57
C GLY A 432 -10.83 -34.41 -13.89
N THR A 433 -10.99 -34.94 -15.11
CA THR A 433 -10.30 -36.15 -15.56
C THR A 433 -8.84 -35.85 -15.90
N ASP A 434 -7.91 -36.70 -15.47
CA ASP A 434 -6.47 -36.57 -15.74
C ASP A 434 -6.15 -36.79 -17.24
N ARG A 435 -5.40 -35.87 -17.85
CA ARG A 435 -4.95 -35.95 -19.25
C ARG A 435 -3.74 -36.89 -19.39
N PRO A 436 -3.55 -37.55 -20.55
CA PRO A 436 -2.42 -38.45 -20.77
C PRO A 436 -1.07 -37.71 -20.92
N ASP A 437 -1.11 -36.46 -21.41
CA ASP A 437 0.08 -35.66 -21.70
C ASP A 437 0.37 -34.68 -20.54
N PRO A 438 1.52 -34.77 -19.86
CA PRO A 438 1.92 -33.80 -18.84
C PRO A 438 2.41 -32.49 -19.48
N ILE A 439 2.43 -31.41 -18.69
CA ILE A 439 2.83 -30.07 -19.13
C ILE A 439 3.94 -29.46 -18.27
N ASP A 440 4.84 -28.71 -18.92
CA ASP A 440 5.66 -27.72 -18.22
C ASP A 440 4.83 -26.44 -18.02
N LEU A 441 4.18 -26.31 -16.86
CA LEU A 441 3.27 -25.20 -16.60
C LEU A 441 3.99 -23.85 -16.67
N ALA A 442 5.24 -23.76 -16.19
CA ALA A 442 6.04 -22.54 -16.24
C ALA A 442 6.32 -22.09 -17.68
N ALA A 443 6.63 -23.02 -18.58
CA ALA A 443 6.80 -22.73 -20.01
C ALA A 443 5.45 -22.41 -20.69
N LEU A 444 4.37 -23.11 -20.31
CA LEU A 444 3.03 -22.88 -20.84
C LEU A 444 2.50 -21.49 -20.48
N GLU A 445 2.71 -21.01 -19.25
CA GLU A 445 2.26 -19.67 -18.84
C GLU A 445 2.90 -18.54 -19.64
N ILE A 446 4.22 -18.63 -19.88
CA ILE A 446 4.95 -17.71 -20.76
C ILE A 446 4.38 -17.75 -22.19
N TYR A 447 4.06 -18.93 -22.71
CA TYR A 447 3.42 -19.05 -24.02
C TYR A 447 2.01 -18.45 -24.05
N ARG A 448 1.16 -18.71 -23.04
CA ARG A 448 -0.23 -18.27 -22.99
C ARG A 448 -0.37 -16.74 -22.95
N ASP A 449 0.49 -16.02 -22.25
CA ASP A 449 0.43 -14.54 -22.23
C ASP A 449 0.78 -13.93 -23.61
N ARG A 450 1.78 -14.49 -24.30
CA ARG A 450 2.16 -14.11 -25.66
C ARG A 450 1.06 -14.46 -26.68
N GLU A 451 0.51 -15.67 -26.60
CA GLU A 451 -0.60 -16.18 -27.43
C GLU A 451 -1.81 -15.24 -27.33
N ARG A 452 -2.21 -14.91 -26.10
CA ARG A 452 -3.34 -14.01 -25.80
C ARG A 452 -3.03 -12.54 -26.08
N SER A 453 -1.89 -12.25 -26.72
CA SER A 453 -1.46 -10.90 -27.10
C SER A 453 -1.47 -9.90 -25.93
N VAL A 454 -1.21 -10.40 -24.71
CA VAL A 454 -1.02 -9.56 -23.53
C VAL A 454 0.34 -8.86 -23.65
N PRO A 455 0.43 -7.53 -23.47
CA PRO A 455 1.69 -6.81 -23.56
C PRO A 455 2.79 -7.37 -22.65
N ARG A 456 4.03 -7.37 -23.16
CA ARG A 456 5.24 -7.68 -22.40
C ARG A 456 5.51 -6.62 -21.34
N TYR A 457 6.35 -6.93 -20.36
CA TYR A 457 6.42 -6.20 -19.09
C TYR A 457 6.53 -4.66 -19.25
N ASN A 458 7.38 -4.17 -20.15
CA ASN A 458 7.60 -2.73 -20.30
C ASN A 458 6.39 -2.02 -20.95
N ASP A 459 5.81 -2.60 -22.00
CA ASP A 459 4.57 -2.10 -22.60
C ASP A 459 3.35 -2.25 -21.69
N PHE A 460 3.31 -3.28 -20.84
CA PHE A 460 2.29 -3.46 -19.82
C PHE A 460 2.32 -2.31 -18.80
N ARG A 461 3.52 -1.92 -18.35
CA ARG A 461 3.72 -0.73 -17.51
C ARG A 461 3.29 0.55 -18.23
N ARG A 462 3.65 0.74 -19.51
CA ARG A 462 3.16 1.88 -20.31
C ARG A 462 1.63 1.91 -20.38
N GLY A 463 1.00 0.76 -20.63
CA GLY A 463 -0.45 0.59 -20.62
C GLY A 463 -1.08 1.00 -19.28
N MET A 464 -0.51 0.56 -18.16
CA MET A 464 -0.94 0.92 -16.81
C MET A 464 -0.36 2.26 -16.30
N LEU A 465 0.05 3.17 -17.20
CA LEU A 465 0.55 4.51 -16.87
C LEU A 465 1.71 4.52 -15.85
N GLN A 466 2.45 3.42 -15.72
CA GLN A 466 3.62 3.27 -14.85
C GLN A 466 4.89 3.53 -15.66
N ILE A 467 5.83 4.27 -15.07
CA ILE A 467 7.11 4.58 -15.74
C ILE A 467 7.81 3.26 -16.14
N PRO A 468 8.14 3.07 -17.43
CA PRO A 468 8.84 1.89 -17.92
C PRO A 468 10.28 1.82 -17.37
N ILE A 469 10.85 0.63 -17.33
CA ILE A 469 12.28 0.45 -17.07
C ILE A 469 13.09 0.92 -18.29
N SER A 470 14.32 1.39 -18.04
CA SER A 470 15.29 1.80 -19.08
C SER A 470 16.51 0.88 -19.17
N LYS A 471 16.65 -0.03 -18.20
CA LYS A 471 17.75 -0.97 -17.99
C LYS A 471 17.37 -1.96 -16.87
N TRP A 472 18.09 -3.09 -16.75
CA TRP A 472 17.73 -4.15 -15.80
C TRP A 472 17.79 -3.72 -14.32
N GLU A 473 18.66 -2.80 -13.92
CA GLU A 473 18.76 -2.36 -12.52
C GLU A 473 17.67 -1.33 -12.12
N ASP A 474 16.77 -0.99 -13.04
CA ASP A 474 15.52 -0.29 -12.71
C ASP A 474 14.42 -1.28 -12.23
N LEU A 475 14.61 -2.59 -12.49
CA LEU A 475 13.69 -3.67 -12.13
C LEU A 475 14.04 -4.31 -10.77
N THR A 476 15.32 -4.60 -10.54
CA THR A 476 15.83 -5.31 -9.35
C THR A 476 17.24 -4.85 -8.95
N ASP A 477 17.62 -5.10 -7.70
CA ASP A 477 18.99 -4.91 -7.18
C ASP A 477 19.84 -6.20 -7.29
N ASP A 478 19.28 -7.31 -7.76
CA ASP A 478 19.95 -8.63 -7.80
C ASP A 478 20.85 -8.79 -9.04
N GLU A 479 22.16 -8.81 -8.82
CA GLU A 479 23.19 -8.91 -9.87
C GLU A 479 23.14 -10.22 -10.67
N GLU A 480 22.76 -11.35 -10.06
CA GLU A 480 22.61 -12.61 -10.78
C GLU A 480 21.34 -12.57 -11.65
N ALA A 481 20.27 -11.96 -11.15
CA ALA A 481 19.03 -11.80 -11.91
C ALA A 481 19.26 -10.88 -13.12
N ILE A 482 19.90 -9.73 -12.92
CA ILE A 482 20.30 -8.80 -14.00
C ILE A 482 21.09 -9.53 -15.08
N LYS A 483 22.13 -10.30 -14.71
CA LYS A 483 22.93 -11.08 -15.66
C LYS A 483 22.11 -12.14 -16.39
N THR A 484 21.24 -12.86 -15.67
CA THR A 484 20.42 -13.94 -16.25
C THR A 484 19.33 -13.40 -17.18
N LEU A 485 18.81 -12.19 -16.92
CA LEU A 485 17.87 -11.50 -17.79
C LEU A 485 18.54 -11.08 -19.11
N GLY A 486 19.70 -10.42 -19.05
CA GLY A 486 20.49 -10.10 -20.25
C GLY A 486 20.83 -11.34 -21.10
N GLU A 487 21.22 -12.43 -20.44
CA GLU A 487 21.47 -13.76 -21.03
C GLU A 487 20.24 -14.50 -21.64
N VAL A 488 19.02 -14.02 -21.41
CA VAL A 488 17.77 -14.65 -21.90
C VAL A 488 17.03 -13.77 -22.90
N TYR A 489 17.14 -12.46 -22.76
CA TYR A 489 16.45 -11.46 -23.59
C TYR A 489 17.40 -10.71 -24.55
N ASP A 490 18.64 -11.17 -24.72
CA ASP A 490 19.68 -10.56 -25.57
C ASP A 490 19.86 -9.05 -25.26
N ASP A 491 19.80 -8.70 -23.96
CA ASP A 491 19.77 -7.34 -23.40
C ASP A 491 18.60 -6.42 -23.86
N ASP A 492 17.60 -6.95 -24.57
CA ASP A 492 16.39 -6.20 -24.95
C ASP A 492 15.32 -6.21 -23.84
N ILE A 493 15.21 -5.09 -23.11
CA ILE A 493 14.22 -4.86 -22.05
C ILE A 493 12.76 -4.86 -22.54
N GLU A 494 12.52 -4.69 -23.84
CA GLU A 494 11.17 -4.73 -24.42
C GLU A 494 10.72 -6.17 -24.71
N GLU A 495 11.66 -7.10 -24.85
CA GLU A 495 11.36 -8.54 -24.98
C GLU A 495 11.03 -9.20 -23.62
N LEU A 496 11.23 -8.52 -22.47
CA LEU A 496 10.98 -9.07 -21.14
C LEU A 496 9.52 -9.55 -20.95
N ASP A 497 9.33 -10.86 -20.78
CA ASP A 497 8.00 -11.44 -20.55
C ASP A 497 7.34 -10.89 -19.28
N LEU A 498 6.02 -10.69 -19.34
CA LEU A 498 5.24 -10.13 -18.24
C LEU A 498 5.45 -10.92 -16.94
N LEU A 499 5.24 -12.24 -16.94
CA LEU A 499 5.40 -13.09 -15.76
C LEU A 499 6.80 -12.96 -15.13
N VAL A 500 7.87 -12.95 -15.94
CA VAL A 500 9.24 -12.78 -15.46
C VAL A 500 9.43 -11.41 -14.83
N GLY A 501 8.96 -10.34 -15.48
CA GLY A 501 9.01 -8.99 -14.94
C GLY A 501 8.22 -8.84 -13.63
N LEU A 502 7.02 -9.43 -13.53
CA LEU A 502 6.21 -9.41 -12.30
C LEU A 502 6.89 -10.13 -11.12
N MET A 503 7.65 -11.20 -11.38
CA MET A 503 8.42 -11.92 -10.36
C MET A 503 9.73 -11.20 -10.02
N ALA A 504 10.42 -10.63 -11.00
CA ALA A 504 11.69 -9.93 -10.82
C ALA A 504 11.54 -8.52 -10.21
N GLU A 505 10.38 -7.87 -10.39
CA GLU A 505 10.16 -6.50 -9.92
C GLU A 505 10.32 -6.41 -8.40
N LYS A 506 11.16 -5.48 -7.96
CA LYS A 506 11.44 -5.19 -6.56
C LYS A 506 10.17 -4.79 -5.79
N LYS A 507 9.70 -5.70 -4.93
CA LYS A 507 8.44 -5.56 -4.18
C LYS A 507 8.45 -4.35 -3.23
N ILE A 508 7.29 -3.70 -3.09
CA ILE A 508 7.04 -2.71 -2.04
C ILE A 508 7.09 -3.41 -0.68
N LYS A 509 7.64 -2.77 0.36
CA LYS A 509 7.78 -3.38 1.68
C LYS A 509 6.42 -3.80 2.25
N GLY A 510 6.25 -5.11 2.46
CA GLY A 510 5.01 -5.73 2.95
C GLY A 510 4.03 -6.11 1.83
N PHE A 511 4.34 -5.88 0.55
CA PHE A 511 3.59 -6.46 -0.57
C PHE A 511 4.20 -7.82 -0.93
N ALA A 512 3.35 -8.83 -1.10
CA ALA A 512 3.73 -10.11 -1.68
C ALA A 512 3.67 -10.12 -3.23
N ILE A 513 3.17 -9.04 -3.85
CA ILE A 513 3.07 -8.85 -5.30
C ILE A 513 3.83 -7.61 -5.76
N SER A 514 4.15 -7.55 -7.05
CA SER A 514 4.70 -6.37 -7.71
C SER A 514 3.73 -5.17 -7.74
N GLU A 515 4.26 -3.96 -7.89
CA GLU A 515 3.45 -2.76 -8.14
C GLU A 515 2.71 -2.85 -9.49
N THR A 516 3.34 -3.47 -10.50
CA THR A 516 2.70 -3.71 -11.80
C THR A 516 1.46 -4.61 -11.68
N ALA A 517 1.55 -5.73 -10.93
CA ALA A 517 0.36 -6.54 -10.62
C ALA A 517 -0.67 -5.75 -9.80
N PHE A 518 -0.21 -5.01 -8.78
CA PHE A 518 -1.07 -4.21 -7.91
C PHE A 518 -1.92 -3.17 -8.66
N ASN A 519 -1.43 -2.58 -9.76
CA ASN A 519 -2.22 -1.60 -10.51
C ASN A 519 -3.44 -2.21 -11.22
N ILE A 520 -3.35 -3.47 -11.67
CA ILE A 520 -4.52 -4.21 -12.17
C ILE A 520 -5.45 -4.57 -11.01
N PHE A 521 -4.92 -4.98 -9.85
CA PHE A 521 -5.74 -5.23 -8.64
C PHE A 521 -6.50 -3.96 -8.21
N LEU A 522 -5.85 -2.79 -8.23
CA LEU A 522 -6.43 -1.49 -7.83
C LEU A 522 -7.70 -1.15 -8.62
N LEU A 523 -7.72 -1.46 -9.92
CA LEU A 523 -8.89 -1.33 -10.79
C LEU A 523 -9.86 -2.50 -10.62
N MET A 524 -9.40 -3.73 -10.87
CA MET A 524 -10.29 -4.88 -11.05
C MET A 524 -10.89 -5.41 -9.74
N ALA A 525 -10.23 -5.22 -8.60
CA ALA A 525 -10.76 -5.67 -7.30
C ALA A 525 -11.93 -4.81 -6.81
N ILE A 526 -11.97 -3.50 -7.10
CA ILE A 526 -13.20 -2.71 -6.87
C ILE A 526 -14.24 -3.01 -7.95
N ARG A 527 -13.83 -3.23 -9.21
CA ARG A 527 -14.74 -3.53 -10.33
C ARG A 527 -15.65 -4.73 -10.07
N ARG A 528 -15.14 -5.78 -9.40
CA ARG A 528 -15.93 -6.96 -8.96
C ARG A 528 -17.03 -6.63 -7.93
N LEU A 529 -16.95 -5.50 -7.24
CA LEU A 529 -17.92 -5.07 -6.22
C LEU A 529 -18.82 -3.93 -6.72
N GLU A 530 -18.25 -2.92 -7.40
CA GLU A 530 -19.03 -1.76 -7.89
C GLU A 530 -19.97 -2.12 -9.04
N ALA A 531 -19.64 -3.11 -9.88
CA ALA A 531 -20.45 -3.46 -11.05
C ALA A 531 -21.50 -4.56 -10.81
N ASP A 532 -21.47 -5.26 -9.66
CA ASP A 532 -22.42 -6.32 -9.31
C ASP A 532 -23.60 -5.73 -8.51
N ARG A 533 -24.84 -5.94 -8.99
CA ARG A 533 -26.03 -5.44 -8.26
C ARG A 533 -26.16 -6.04 -6.87
N PHE A 534 -25.72 -7.29 -6.66
CA PHE A 534 -25.80 -7.97 -5.35
C PHE A 534 -24.80 -7.45 -4.31
N PHE A 535 -23.81 -6.65 -4.71
CA PHE A 535 -22.93 -5.89 -3.81
C PHE A 535 -23.29 -4.40 -3.70
N THR A 536 -24.31 -3.95 -4.44
CA THR A 536 -24.74 -2.55 -4.52
C THR A 536 -26.26 -2.42 -4.29
N SER A 537 -27.09 -2.34 -5.35
CA SER A 537 -28.52 -2.04 -5.22
C SER A 537 -29.34 -3.12 -4.53
N ASN A 538 -28.88 -4.38 -4.62
CA ASN A 538 -29.49 -5.56 -4.02
C ASN A 538 -28.72 -6.05 -2.77
N TYR A 539 -27.75 -5.29 -2.24
CA TYR A 539 -27.15 -5.58 -0.93
C TYR A 539 -28.07 -5.06 0.19
N ASN A 540 -29.20 -5.75 0.40
CA ASN A 540 -30.29 -5.32 1.29
C ASN A 540 -31.05 -6.50 1.92
N ASP A 541 -31.78 -6.23 3.00
CA ASP A 541 -32.56 -7.22 3.77
C ASP A 541 -33.66 -7.93 2.94
N GLU A 542 -34.16 -7.29 1.87
CA GLU A 542 -35.17 -7.86 0.98
C GLU A 542 -34.59 -8.97 0.09
N THR A 543 -33.38 -8.75 -0.45
CA THR A 543 -32.72 -9.71 -1.35
C THR A 543 -31.96 -10.80 -0.57
N TYR A 544 -31.32 -10.45 0.54
CA TYR A 544 -30.49 -11.39 1.33
C TYR A 544 -31.26 -12.12 2.43
N THR A 545 -32.52 -11.75 2.69
CA THR A 545 -33.17 -11.81 4.02
C THR A 545 -32.42 -10.98 5.07
N LYS A 546 -33.15 -10.48 6.08
CA LYS A 546 -32.55 -9.78 7.22
C LYS A 546 -31.52 -10.64 7.95
N LYS A 547 -31.83 -11.92 8.19
CA LYS A 547 -30.93 -12.86 8.89
C LYS A 547 -29.68 -13.18 8.06
N GLY A 548 -29.82 -13.28 6.74
CA GLY A 548 -28.71 -13.44 5.82
C GLY A 548 -27.80 -12.22 5.74
N LEU A 549 -28.36 -11.00 5.66
CA LEU A 549 -27.54 -9.78 5.66
C LEU A 549 -26.83 -9.55 7.00
N GLU A 550 -27.47 -9.91 8.13
CA GLU A 550 -26.84 -9.94 9.46
C GLU A 550 -25.61 -10.87 9.49
N TRP A 551 -25.70 -12.05 8.85
CA TRP A 551 -24.59 -13.01 8.75
C TRP A 551 -23.39 -12.46 7.96
N VAL A 552 -23.64 -11.83 6.80
CA VAL A 552 -22.59 -11.14 6.02
C VAL A 552 -22.02 -9.94 6.80
N ASN A 553 -22.86 -9.20 7.51
CA ASN A 553 -22.43 -8.01 8.25
C ASN A 553 -21.67 -8.36 9.55
N THR A 554 -21.87 -9.54 10.15
CA THR A 554 -21.16 -9.98 11.37
C THR A 554 -19.84 -10.74 11.10
N THR A 555 -19.74 -11.46 9.98
CA THR A 555 -18.54 -12.25 9.61
C THR A 555 -17.47 -11.36 8.98
N GLU A 556 -16.32 -11.10 9.62
CA GLU A 556 -15.28 -10.15 9.12
C GLU A 556 -14.07 -10.83 8.45
N SER A 557 -13.80 -12.10 8.73
CA SER A 557 -12.53 -12.79 8.47
C SER A 557 -12.70 -14.29 8.20
N LEU A 558 -11.65 -14.96 7.72
CA LEU A 558 -11.69 -16.43 7.63
C LEU A 558 -11.67 -17.10 9.02
N LYS A 559 -11.18 -16.41 10.07
CA LYS A 559 -11.27 -16.91 11.46
C LYS A 559 -12.73 -17.11 11.85
N ASP A 560 -13.60 -16.15 11.57
CA ASP A 560 -15.02 -16.22 11.99
C ASP A 560 -15.76 -17.41 11.37
N VAL A 561 -15.39 -17.81 10.15
CA VAL A 561 -15.93 -19.01 9.48
C VAL A 561 -15.33 -20.29 10.09
N LEU A 562 -14.02 -20.33 10.37
CA LEU A 562 -13.38 -21.46 11.04
C LEU A 562 -13.93 -21.67 12.47
N ASP A 563 -14.14 -20.59 13.23
CA ASP A 563 -14.72 -20.62 14.57
C ASP A 563 -16.14 -21.18 14.59
N ARG A 564 -16.91 -20.98 13.50
CA ARG A 564 -18.30 -21.43 13.41
C ARG A 564 -18.43 -22.94 13.27
N HIS A 565 -17.53 -23.57 12.51
CA HIS A 565 -17.58 -25.01 12.19
C HIS A 565 -16.58 -25.83 13.02
N TYR A 566 -15.48 -25.22 13.46
CA TYR A 566 -14.39 -25.85 14.21
C TYR A 566 -13.94 -24.95 15.39
N PRO A 567 -14.81 -24.66 16.37
CA PRO A 567 -14.58 -23.64 17.40
C PRO A 567 -13.28 -23.82 18.20
N GLU A 568 -12.89 -25.06 18.52
CA GLU A 568 -11.63 -25.33 19.24
C GLU A 568 -10.37 -25.06 18.40
N MET A 569 -10.47 -24.99 17.06
CA MET A 569 -9.32 -25.02 16.16
C MET A 569 -8.43 -23.78 16.31
N THR A 570 -9.02 -22.59 16.26
CA THR A 570 -8.26 -21.33 16.31
C THR A 570 -7.82 -21.03 17.74
N ASP A 571 -8.65 -21.35 18.74
CA ASP A 571 -8.32 -21.21 20.15
C ASP A 571 -7.18 -22.15 20.57
N LYS A 572 -7.13 -23.39 20.08
CA LYS A 572 -6.03 -24.33 20.38
C LYS A 572 -4.76 -24.08 19.57
N TRP A 573 -4.86 -23.67 18.29
CA TRP A 573 -3.70 -23.68 17.36
C TRP A 573 -3.39 -22.37 16.62
N MET A 574 -4.22 -21.32 16.68
CA MET A 574 -3.97 -20.05 15.99
C MET A 574 -3.66 -18.89 16.95
N ASN A 575 -2.46 -18.31 16.83
CA ASN A 575 -1.95 -17.20 17.63
C ASN A 575 -1.90 -15.87 16.85
N SER A 576 -1.99 -15.94 15.51
CA SER A 576 -2.09 -14.79 14.61
C SER A 576 -3.46 -14.08 14.67
N ASN A 577 -3.49 -12.80 14.28
CA ASN A 577 -4.75 -12.02 14.19
C ASN A 577 -5.62 -12.38 12.97
N SER A 578 -5.11 -13.19 12.05
CA SER A 578 -5.76 -13.59 10.80
C SER A 578 -5.39 -15.04 10.50
N ALA A 579 -6.35 -15.79 9.95
CA ALA A 579 -6.14 -17.17 9.54
C ALA A 579 -5.26 -17.31 8.27
N PHE A 580 -4.95 -16.21 7.58
CA PHE A 580 -4.08 -16.17 6.40
C PHE A 580 -2.61 -15.80 6.70
N SER A 581 -2.32 -15.24 7.89
CA SER A 581 -0.94 -15.15 8.40
C SER A 581 -0.51 -16.48 9.00
N VAL A 582 0.79 -16.77 9.10
CA VAL A 582 1.25 -18.06 9.66
C VAL A 582 0.88 -18.16 11.14
N TRP A 583 0.25 -19.25 11.55
CA TRP A 583 -0.57 -19.33 12.78
C TRP A 583 0.21 -19.18 14.09
N ASP A 584 1.50 -19.53 14.12
CA ASP A 584 2.40 -19.35 15.27
C ASP A 584 2.99 -17.92 15.38
N SER A 585 2.57 -17.00 14.51
CA SER A 585 2.99 -15.59 14.59
C SER A 585 2.53 -14.94 15.89
N SER A 586 3.37 -14.11 16.48
CA SER A 586 2.93 -13.19 17.54
C SER A 586 1.85 -12.23 16.99
N PRO A 587 0.75 -11.98 17.72
CA PRO A 587 -0.26 -11.01 17.31
C PRO A 587 0.38 -9.62 17.19
N GLN A 588 0.00 -8.86 16.15
CA GLN A 588 0.60 -7.53 15.94
C GLN A 588 0.17 -6.57 17.06
N PRO A 589 1.10 -5.86 17.72
CA PRO A 589 0.77 -4.94 18.80
C PRO A 589 -0.07 -3.77 18.29
N HIS A 590 -1.01 -3.31 19.12
CA HIS A 590 -1.86 -2.18 18.77
C HIS A 590 -1.03 -0.90 18.55
N ASN A 591 -1.00 -0.40 17.31
CA ASN A 591 -0.41 0.90 17.00
C ASN A 591 -1.39 2.03 17.37
N PRO A 592 -1.08 2.86 18.39
CA PRO A 592 -2.02 3.85 18.93
C PRO A 592 -2.22 5.07 18.02
N ILE A 593 -1.41 5.23 16.96
CA ILE A 593 -1.63 6.27 15.95
C ILE A 593 -2.89 5.89 15.15
N PRO A 594 -3.90 6.76 14.99
CA PRO A 594 -5.10 6.45 14.22
C PRO A 594 -4.74 6.17 12.75
N LEU A 595 -5.39 5.16 12.16
CA LEU A 595 -4.99 4.53 10.90
C LEU A 595 -4.64 5.53 9.78
N TYR A 596 -5.51 6.50 9.51
CA TYR A 596 -5.32 7.48 8.43
C TYR A 596 -4.13 8.45 8.63
N PHE A 597 -3.58 8.56 9.84
CA PHE A 597 -2.43 9.41 10.17
C PHE A 597 -1.12 8.62 10.36
N ARG A 598 -1.12 7.29 10.15
CA ARG A 598 0.10 6.48 10.23
C ARG A 598 1.06 6.81 9.09
N VAL A 599 2.35 6.71 9.36
CA VAL A 599 3.44 6.93 8.39
C VAL A 599 4.28 5.65 8.28
N PRO A 600 4.48 5.09 7.08
CA PRO A 600 5.27 3.87 6.86
C PRO A 600 6.72 3.96 7.38
N GLN A 601 7.18 2.95 8.13
CA GLN A 601 8.53 2.93 8.73
C GLN A 601 9.56 2.14 7.91
N ASP A 602 10.35 2.86 7.11
CA ASP A 602 11.58 2.36 6.46
C ASP A 602 12.72 2.21 7.49
N ARG A 603 12.59 1.26 8.44
CA ARG A 603 13.57 1.04 9.53
C ARG A 603 15.03 0.85 9.09
N GLU A 604 15.29 0.38 7.87
CA GLU A 604 16.64 0.16 7.35
C GLU A 604 17.25 1.38 6.65
N ARG A 605 16.45 2.43 6.40
CA ARG A 605 16.92 3.68 5.78
C ARG A 605 16.54 4.93 6.57
N SER A 606 15.87 4.80 7.73
CA SER A 606 15.35 5.92 8.53
C SER A 606 16.41 6.90 9.03
N VAL A 607 17.65 6.48 9.29
CA VAL A 607 18.71 7.42 9.74
C VAL A 607 19.40 8.13 8.55
N SER A 608 19.67 7.39 7.47
CA SER A 608 20.33 7.95 6.29
C SER A 608 19.37 8.75 5.40
N ARG A 609 18.22 8.17 5.02
CA ARG A 609 17.23 8.83 4.15
C ARG A 609 16.30 9.80 4.84
N TYR A 610 16.16 9.82 6.17
CA TYR A 610 15.59 11.01 6.81
C TYR A 610 16.52 12.21 6.59
N ASN A 611 17.84 12.03 6.71
CA ASN A 611 18.80 13.07 6.38
C ASN A 611 18.90 13.35 4.87
N GLU A 612 18.71 12.37 3.99
CA GLU A 612 18.66 12.59 2.53
C GLU A 612 17.36 13.29 2.07
N PHE A 613 16.21 12.95 2.65
CA PHE A 613 14.92 13.62 2.40
C PHE A 613 14.90 15.03 3.01
N ARG A 614 15.53 15.20 4.19
CA ARG A 614 15.85 16.51 4.77
C ARG A 614 16.83 17.31 3.89
N ARG A 615 17.76 16.67 3.16
CA ARG A 615 18.54 17.36 2.12
C ARG A 615 17.66 17.75 0.93
N ARG A 616 16.84 16.84 0.39
CA ARG A 616 16.06 17.08 -0.84
C ARG A 616 14.87 18.05 -0.68
N ILE A 617 14.08 17.98 0.39
CA ILE A 617 12.96 18.93 0.60
C ILE A 617 13.45 20.31 1.05
N PHE A 618 14.51 20.40 1.86
CA PHE A 618 15.22 21.66 2.10
C PHE A 618 16.19 22.03 0.94
N GLN A 619 16.03 21.36 -0.22
CA GLN A 619 16.56 21.74 -1.53
C GLN A 619 15.43 21.99 -2.56
N ILE A 620 14.20 22.25 -2.12
CA ILE A 620 13.61 23.51 -2.55
C ILE A 620 14.52 24.57 -1.91
N PRO A 621 15.37 25.28 -2.68
CA PRO A 621 16.18 26.32 -2.07
C PRO A 621 15.20 27.36 -1.55
N ILE A 622 15.42 27.87 -0.33
CA ILE A 622 14.61 28.99 0.17
C ILE A 622 14.75 30.19 -0.78
N SER A 623 15.85 30.25 -1.54
CA SER A 623 16.04 31.15 -2.68
C SER A 623 14.89 31.19 -3.68
N LYS A 624 14.10 30.13 -3.86
CA LYS A 624 12.92 30.12 -4.77
C LYS A 624 11.61 30.59 -4.12
N LEU A 625 11.66 30.93 -2.84
CA LEU A 625 10.66 31.73 -2.13
C LEU A 625 11.19 33.15 -1.83
N GLU A 626 12.52 33.33 -1.78
CA GLU A 626 13.19 34.64 -1.72
C GLU A 626 13.24 35.33 -3.11
N ASP A 627 13.27 34.57 -4.23
CA ASP A 627 13.10 35.03 -5.63
C ASP A 627 11.73 35.74 -5.89
N LEU A 628 10.89 35.92 -4.87
CA LEU A 628 9.62 36.64 -4.91
C LEU A 628 9.67 38.02 -4.21
N SER A 629 10.80 38.42 -3.60
CA SER A 629 10.84 39.55 -2.66
C SER A 629 11.62 40.80 -3.10
N ASP A 630 11.92 40.99 -4.39
CA ASP A 630 12.37 42.30 -4.91
C ASP A 630 11.19 43.28 -5.14
N ASP A 631 9.95 42.78 -5.12
CA ASP A 631 8.74 43.60 -5.24
C ASP A 631 8.23 44.05 -3.85
N LYS A 632 8.22 45.37 -3.64
CA LYS A 632 7.78 46.02 -2.40
C LYS A 632 6.32 45.71 -2.05
N GLU A 633 5.44 45.54 -3.02
CA GLU A 633 4.02 45.21 -2.76
C GLU A 633 3.88 43.78 -2.21
N VAL A 634 4.74 42.85 -2.64
CA VAL A 634 4.78 41.48 -2.11
C VAL A 634 5.24 41.49 -0.64
N ILE A 635 6.30 42.22 -0.31
CA ILE A 635 6.81 42.31 1.07
C ILE A 635 5.74 42.90 2.01
N GLU A 636 5.09 43.99 1.61
CA GLU A 636 4.01 44.61 2.41
C GLU A 636 2.86 43.62 2.63
N THR A 637 2.47 42.87 1.60
CA THR A 637 1.47 41.78 1.69
C THR A 637 1.90 40.67 2.67
N LEU A 638 3.17 40.25 2.65
CA LEU A 638 3.70 39.23 3.57
C LEU A 638 3.70 39.71 5.03
N VAL A 639 4.02 41.00 5.27
CA VAL A 639 3.95 41.63 6.60
C VAL A 639 2.51 41.67 7.10
N GLU A 640 1.54 42.03 6.27
CA GLU A 640 0.12 41.99 6.64
C GLU A 640 -0.36 40.58 7.02
N ILE A 641 0.01 39.56 6.22
CA ILE A 641 -0.35 38.16 6.49
C ILE A 641 0.18 37.71 7.87
N VAL A 642 1.45 37.98 8.18
CA VAL A 642 2.05 37.64 9.48
C VAL A 642 1.39 38.44 10.61
N HIS A 643 1.14 39.74 10.40
CA HIS A 643 0.47 40.60 11.39
C HIS A 643 -0.95 40.12 11.71
N ILE A 644 -1.75 39.73 10.71
CA ILE A 644 -3.12 39.22 10.89
C ILE A 644 -3.10 37.91 11.68
N ILE A 645 -2.17 36.99 11.39
CA ILE A 645 -2.06 35.70 12.08
C ILE A 645 -1.60 35.90 13.54
N ASP A 646 -0.66 36.81 13.80
CA ASP A 646 -0.20 37.17 15.15
C ASP A 646 -1.30 37.84 15.97
N LYS A 647 -2.01 38.81 15.39
CA LYS A 647 -3.11 39.57 16.03
C LYS A 647 -4.24 38.68 16.53
N HIS A 648 -4.47 37.54 15.88
CA HIS A 648 -5.47 36.54 16.28
C HIS A 648 -4.86 35.32 17.02
N ASN A 649 -3.54 35.31 17.23
CA ASN A 649 -2.79 34.23 17.89
C ASN A 649 -3.03 32.82 17.28
N LEU A 650 -3.11 32.74 15.95
CA LEU A 650 -3.53 31.54 15.23
C LEU A 650 -2.39 30.62 14.78
N TRP A 651 -1.15 31.08 14.74
CA TRP A 651 -0.04 30.39 14.06
C TRP A 651 0.24 28.95 14.54
N HIS A 652 0.01 28.68 15.82
CA HIS A 652 0.21 27.37 16.46
C HIS A 652 -1.09 26.52 16.49
N ARG A 653 -2.19 27.04 15.92
CA ARG A 653 -3.53 26.44 15.91
C ARG A 653 -4.01 26.06 14.52
N VAL A 654 -3.41 26.65 13.48
CA VAL A 654 -3.61 26.22 12.09
C VAL A 654 -2.96 24.85 11.82
N PRO A 655 -3.41 24.09 10.81
CA PRO A 655 -2.76 22.87 10.37
C PRO A 655 -1.25 23.03 10.15
N VAL A 656 -0.46 22.01 10.50
CA VAL A 656 1.02 22.07 10.58
C VAL A 656 1.68 22.64 9.32
N PHE A 657 1.17 22.32 8.12
CA PHE A 657 1.69 22.90 6.87
C PHE A 657 1.55 24.43 6.81
N LEU A 658 0.40 24.98 7.21
CA LEU A 658 0.18 26.43 7.25
C LEU A 658 1.01 27.09 8.37
N GLY A 659 1.20 26.40 9.49
CA GLY A 659 2.13 26.82 10.54
C GLY A 659 3.59 26.88 10.05
N LEU A 660 4.02 25.90 9.25
CA LEU A 660 5.36 25.88 8.64
C LEU A 660 5.52 26.97 7.56
N VAL A 661 4.50 27.24 6.74
CA VAL A 661 4.50 28.36 5.78
C VAL A 661 4.62 29.69 6.53
N TYR A 662 3.81 29.92 7.57
CA TYR A 662 3.91 31.10 8.43
C TYR A 662 5.31 31.24 9.06
N LEU A 663 5.90 30.14 9.57
CA LEU A 663 7.25 30.17 10.15
C LEU A 663 8.33 30.46 9.10
N ALA A 664 8.17 29.99 7.87
CA ALA A 664 9.08 30.32 6.76
C ALA A 664 8.98 31.81 6.37
N LEU A 665 7.77 32.35 6.22
CA LEU A 665 7.54 33.77 5.95
C LEU A 665 8.09 34.67 7.06
N ARG A 666 7.79 34.35 8.33
CA ARG A 666 8.32 35.10 9.48
C ARG A 666 9.84 35.00 9.58
N ARG A 667 10.43 33.85 9.22
CA ARG A 667 11.89 33.67 9.16
C ARG A 667 12.53 34.57 8.09
N HIS A 668 11.96 34.61 6.88
CA HIS A 668 12.45 35.45 5.79
C HIS A 668 12.38 36.95 6.17
N LEU A 669 11.23 37.43 6.65
CA LEU A 669 11.09 38.82 7.14
C LEU A 669 12.08 39.16 8.27
N ASN A 670 12.33 38.23 9.19
CA ASN A 670 13.34 38.42 10.24
C ASN A 670 14.80 38.41 9.70
N GLN A 671 15.08 37.72 8.60
CA GLN A 671 16.41 37.72 7.97
C GLN A 671 16.68 39.06 7.27
N GLU A 672 15.71 39.59 6.52
CA GLU A 672 15.85 40.87 5.82
C GLU A 672 15.85 42.08 6.77
N TYR A 673 14.92 42.11 7.74
CA TYR A 673 14.65 43.32 8.54
C TYR A 673 15.13 43.25 10.00
N ASN A 674 15.59 42.09 10.48
CA ASN A 674 16.03 41.89 11.85
C ASN A 674 17.41 41.23 11.97
N LEU A 675 18.31 41.44 11.00
CA LEU A 675 19.75 41.14 11.11
C LEU A 675 20.58 42.41 10.96
N ILE A 676 20.83 43.09 12.09
CA ILE A 676 21.52 44.37 12.15
C ILE A 676 22.98 44.15 12.57
N ASN A 677 23.90 44.61 11.71
CA ASN A 677 25.34 44.47 11.91
C ASN A 677 25.85 45.39 13.03
N VAL A 678 26.90 44.96 13.75
CA VAL A 678 27.51 45.68 14.88
C VAL A 678 29.02 45.63 14.74
N GLY A 679 29.67 46.79 14.85
CA GLY A 679 31.06 46.94 14.39
C GLY A 679 31.12 47.48 12.97
N ARG A 680 32.32 47.84 12.51
CA ARG A 680 32.59 47.83 11.07
C ARG A 680 32.50 46.37 10.62
N THR A 681 31.74 46.09 9.56
CA THR A 681 31.96 44.88 8.78
C THR A 681 33.45 44.82 8.44
N PRO A 682 34.18 43.76 8.80
CA PRO A 682 35.47 43.55 8.20
C PRO A 682 35.26 43.46 6.68
N SER A 683 35.99 44.26 5.91
CA SER A 683 36.43 43.83 4.59
C SER A 683 37.49 42.75 4.81
N GLY A 684 37.04 41.62 5.39
CA GLY A 684 37.90 40.55 5.86
C GLY A 684 38.67 39.96 4.68
N VAL A 685 39.86 39.42 4.96
CA VAL A 685 40.54 38.62 3.94
C VAL A 685 39.61 37.44 3.62
N ARG A 686 39.19 37.33 2.35
CA ARG A 686 38.46 36.16 1.88
C ARG A 686 39.39 34.96 1.97
N SER A 687 39.16 34.08 2.94
CA SER A 687 39.87 32.81 3.04
C SER A 687 39.40 31.87 1.93
N ASN A 688 40.33 31.12 1.35
CA ASN A 688 39.96 29.93 0.60
C ASN A 688 39.56 28.84 1.62
N PRO A 689 38.34 28.26 1.56
CA PRO A 689 37.95 27.18 2.47
C PRO A 689 38.85 25.95 2.39
N GLY A 690 39.57 25.77 1.28
CA GLY A 690 40.58 24.71 1.13
C GLY A 690 41.81 24.89 2.01
N ASP A 691 42.11 26.10 2.48
CA ASP A 691 43.27 26.41 3.33
C ASP A 691 42.96 26.09 4.82
N PHE A 692 41.68 26.12 5.19
CA PHE A 692 41.17 25.87 6.54
C PHE A 692 40.05 24.80 6.55
N PRO A 693 40.34 23.53 6.20
CA PRO A 693 39.35 22.44 6.19
C PRO A 693 38.97 21.93 7.59
N TYR A 694 39.19 22.74 8.63
CA TYR A 694 38.97 22.44 10.05
C TYR A 694 38.64 23.75 10.80
N ARG A 695 37.89 23.65 11.90
CA ARG A 695 37.61 24.82 12.77
C ARG A 695 38.88 25.22 13.52
N THR A 696 39.25 26.51 13.50
CA THR A 696 40.33 27.02 14.36
C THR A 696 39.84 27.20 15.80
N ALA A 697 40.77 27.17 16.76
CA ALA A 697 40.44 27.30 18.19
C ALA A 697 39.87 28.70 18.55
N ASP A 698 40.24 29.73 17.79
CA ASP A 698 39.72 31.10 17.91
C ASP A 698 38.49 31.37 17.02
N GLY A 699 37.96 30.35 16.33
CA GLY A 699 36.73 30.43 15.54
C GLY A 699 36.80 31.25 14.25
N LYS A 700 38.00 31.60 13.78
CA LYS A 700 38.22 32.29 12.50
C LYS A 700 37.95 31.39 11.29
N TYR A 701 37.84 32.03 10.13
CA TYR A 701 37.72 31.43 8.78
C TYR A 701 36.49 30.54 8.54
N ASN A 702 35.55 30.44 9.50
CA ASN A 702 34.29 29.72 9.33
C ASN A 702 33.32 30.39 8.34
N ASP A 703 33.45 31.70 8.11
CA ASP A 703 32.82 32.43 7.01
C ASP A 703 33.84 32.69 5.88
N PRO A 704 33.68 32.10 4.68
CA PRO A 704 34.58 32.32 3.53
C PRO A 704 34.68 33.78 3.06
N PHE A 705 33.71 34.62 3.43
CA PHE A 705 33.66 36.03 3.05
C PHE A 705 34.18 36.97 4.13
N ASN A 706 34.42 36.47 5.35
CA ASN A 706 34.90 37.24 6.50
C ASN A 706 35.61 36.36 7.53
N GLU A 707 36.95 36.32 7.46
CA GLU A 707 37.81 35.57 8.39
C GLU A 707 37.54 35.79 9.89
N GLY A 708 36.98 36.95 10.29
CA GLY A 708 36.70 37.32 11.67
C GLY A 708 35.22 37.25 12.08
N ALA A 709 34.32 36.75 11.21
CA ALA A 709 32.94 36.51 11.62
C ALA A 709 32.89 35.44 12.71
N GLY A 710 32.12 35.69 13.79
CA GLY A 710 31.89 34.74 14.88
C GLY A 710 33.14 34.20 15.62
N SER A 711 34.31 34.80 15.41
CA SER A 711 35.53 34.45 16.13
C SER A 711 35.48 34.90 17.59
N GLU A 712 36.45 34.46 18.40
CA GLU A 712 36.72 35.14 19.67
C GLU A 712 36.96 36.64 19.40
N PHE A 713 36.46 37.49 20.29
CA PHE A 713 36.46 38.95 20.19
C PHE A 713 35.72 39.55 18.97
N SER A 714 34.83 38.78 18.32
CA SER A 714 33.82 39.36 17.41
C SER A 714 32.71 40.07 18.19
N PHE A 715 32.04 41.05 17.56
CA PHE A 715 30.91 41.77 18.16
C PHE A 715 29.65 40.88 18.18
N PHE A 716 28.85 41.00 19.25
CA PHE A 716 27.48 40.48 19.23
C PHE A 716 26.62 41.28 18.24
N GLY A 717 26.08 40.60 17.22
CA GLY A 717 25.09 41.16 16.31
C GLY A 717 23.76 41.50 17.01
N ARG A 718 22.88 42.24 16.34
CA ARG A 718 21.61 42.72 16.90
C ARG A 718 20.42 42.39 16.00
N ASN A 719 19.26 42.11 16.61
CA ASN A 719 18.00 41.98 15.89
C ASN A 719 17.11 43.25 15.97
N MET A 720 17.55 44.24 16.75
CA MET A 720 16.88 45.54 16.94
C MET A 720 17.94 46.62 17.21
N MET A 721 17.68 47.85 16.75
CA MET A 721 18.56 48.99 16.99
C MET A 721 18.76 49.25 18.50
N PRO A 722 19.94 49.75 18.92
CA PRO A 722 20.16 50.16 20.29
C PRO A 722 19.22 51.31 20.68
N VAL A 723 18.66 51.22 21.89
CA VAL A 723 17.95 52.33 22.55
C VAL A 723 18.81 52.77 23.73
N GLU A 724 19.11 54.06 23.81
CA GLU A 724 19.90 54.64 24.89
C GLU A 724 19.09 54.67 26.19
N GLN A 725 19.62 54.07 27.25
CA GLN A 725 18.92 53.84 28.52
C GLN A 725 19.80 54.03 29.76
N HIS A 726 21.00 54.60 29.63
CA HIS A 726 21.98 54.73 30.71
C HIS A 726 21.42 55.48 31.94
N ASP A 727 20.62 56.53 31.74
CA ASP A 727 19.92 57.27 32.80
C ASP A 727 18.75 56.50 33.45
N LYS A 728 18.32 55.39 32.84
CA LYS A 728 17.15 54.59 33.25
C LYS A 728 17.51 53.21 33.82
N LEU A 729 18.80 52.87 33.92
CA LEU A 729 19.30 51.57 34.42
C LEU A 729 18.83 51.19 35.85
N LYS A 730 18.27 52.14 36.61
CA LYS A 730 17.67 51.93 37.94
C LYS A 730 16.21 52.38 38.05
N ASN A 731 15.49 52.57 36.94
CA ASN A 731 14.12 53.05 36.94
C ASN A 731 13.22 52.23 35.97
N PRO A 732 12.40 51.29 36.47
CA PRO A 732 12.29 50.85 37.87
C PRO A 732 13.57 50.15 38.39
N ASP A 733 13.75 50.10 39.71
CA ASP A 733 14.94 49.46 40.29
C ASP A 733 14.94 47.93 40.03
N PRO A 734 16.04 47.35 39.50
CA PRO A 734 16.12 45.93 39.16
C PRO A 734 15.82 44.98 40.33
N MET A 735 16.16 45.35 41.57
CA MET A 735 15.90 44.53 42.75
C MET A 735 14.42 44.61 43.17
N VAL A 736 13.76 45.75 42.95
CA VAL A 736 12.29 45.85 43.10
C VAL A 736 11.57 44.97 42.06
N VAL A 737 11.97 45.06 40.79
CA VAL A 737 11.39 44.21 39.71
C VAL A 737 11.61 42.72 40.01
N ALA A 738 12.84 42.33 40.35
CA ALA A 738 13.17 40.96 40.70
C ALA A 738 12.33 40.44 41.88
N THR A 739 12.22 41.23 42.97
CA THR A 739 11.50 40.82 44.18
C THR A 739 9.98 40.81 44.02
N LYS A 740 9.38 41.78 43.31
CA LYS A 740 7.92 41.87 43.21
C LYS A 740 7.33 41.00 42.08
N LEU A 741 8.06 40.82 40.97
CA LEU A 741 7.54 40.19 39.75
C LEU A 741 8.24 38.89 39.34
N LEU A 742 9.56 38.77 39.49
CA LEU A 742 10.32 37.58 39.06
C LEU A 742 10.48 36.53 40.16
N ALA A 743 10.38 36.93 41.43
CA ALA A 743 10.46 36.03 42.57
C ALA A 743 9.28 35.04 42.56
N ARG A 744 9.61 33.75 42.51
CA ARG A 744 8.66 32.64 42.49
C ARG A 744 7.78 32.66 43.75
N ARG A 745 6.48 32.94 43.57
CA ARG A 745 5.47 32.84 44.64
C ARG A 745 4.96 31.41 44.83
N GLU A 746 4.81 30.69 43.72
CA GLU A 746 4.44 29.28 43.65
C GLU A 746 5.27 28.61 42.53
N PHE A 747 5.56 27.31 42.64
CA PHE A 747 6.27 26.60 41.58
C PHE A 747 5.31 26.13 40.49
N ILE A 748 5.45 26.71 39.31
CA ILE A 748 4.80 26.26 38.07
C ILE A 748 5.82 25.38 37.32
N ASP A 749 5.45 24.13 37.04
CA ASP A 749 6.28 23.20 36.28
C ASP A 749 5.95 23.22 34.76
N THR A 750 6.60 22.35 33.97
CA THR A 750 6.35 22.20 32.53
C THR A 750 5.53 20.93 32.21
N GLY A 751 4.83 20.39 33.20
CA GLY A 751 4.19 19.08 33.17
C GLY A 751 5.19 17.99 32.77
N LYS A 752 4.92 17.35 31.63
CA LYS A 752 5.76 16.27 31.07
C LYS A 752 6.66 16.75 29.91
N GLN A 753 6.76 18.04 29.64
CA GLN A 753 7.39 18.57 28.43
C GLN A 753 8.92 18.65 28.51
N PHE A 754 9.48 19.10 29.64
CA PHE A 754 10.93 19.15 29.87
C PHE A 754 11.34 18.44 31.17
N ASN A 755 12.56 17.90 31.18
CA ASN A 755 13.18 17.29 32.34
C ASN A 755 14.46 18.05 32.73
N MET A 756 15.04 17.70 33.89
CA MET A 756 16.27 18.35 34.38
C MET A 756 17.48 18.15 33.45
N ILE A 757 17.52 17.09 32.63
CA ILE A 757 18.60 16.87 31.66
C ILE A 757 18.55 17.94 30.55
N ALA A 758 17.36 18.29 30.07
CA ALA A 758 17.20 19.38 29.10
C ALA A 758 17.60 20.74 29.68
N ALA A 759 17.29 21.00 30.96
CA ALA A 759 17.76 22.21 31.65
C ALA A 759 19.30 22.26 31.77
N SER A 760 19.92 21.15 32.20
CA SER A 760 21.39 21.03 32.25
C SER A 760 22.05 21.12 30.87
N TRP A 761 21.39 20.64 29.81
CA TRP A 761 21.87 20.79 28.44
C TRP A 761 21.85 22.25 27.98
N ILE A 762 20.77 22.99 28.24
CA ILE A 762 20.70 24.43 27.95
C ILE A 762 21.78 25.19 28.74
N GLN A 763 21.99 24.85 30.02
CA GLN A 763 23.08 25.41 30.82
C GLN A 763 24.45 25.14 30.18
N PHE A 764 24.74 23.88 29.81
CA PHE A 764 25.98 23.49 29.12
C PHE A 764 26.19 24.30 27.83
N MET A 765 25.14 24.46 27.02
CA MET A 765 25.24 25.19 25.76
C MET A 765 25.47 26.70 25.91
N ILE A 766 24.91 27.35 26.93
CA ILE A 766 25.13 28.79 27.13
C ILE A 766 26.62 29.10 27.39
N HIS A 767 27.35 28.20 28.07
CA HIS A 767 28.80 28.33 28.31
C HIS A 767 29.65 28.13 27.03
N ASP A 768 29.09 27.53 25.98
CA ASP A 768 29.70 27.36 24.66
C ASP A 768 29.45 28.58 23.76
N TRP A 769 28.28 29.21 23.89
CA TRP A 769 27.82 30.26 22.96
C TRP A 769 28.14 31.71 23.37
N ILE A 770 28.04 32.07 24.66
CA ILE A 770 27.99 33.48 25.10
C ILE A 770 28.84 33.74 26.35
N ASP A 771 29.81 34.64 26.25
CA ASP A 771 30.59 35.18 27.38
C ASP A 771 30.99 36.62 27.05
N HIS A 772 30.77 37.58 27.94
CA HIS A 772 31.04 38.99 27.69
C HIS A 772 32.41 39.39 28.25
N LEU A 773 33.10 40.33 27.59
CA LEU A 773 34.15 41.07 28.28
C LEU A 773 33.56 41.88 29.43
N GLU A 774 34.28 41.91 30.56
CA GLU A 774 33.95 42.67 31.76
C GLU A 774 34.91 43.87 31.94
N ASP A 775 34.45 44.89 32.66
CA ASP A 775 35.17 46.15 32.92
C ASP A 775 35.07 46.57 34.40
N THR A 776 34.50 47.74 34.70
CA THR A 776 34.50 48.37 36.02
C THR A 776 33.52 47.70 36.99
N GLN A 777 33.92 47.57 38.26
CA GLN A 777 33.06 47.00 39.29
C GLN A 777 31.94 47.97 39.68
N GLN A 778 30.72 47.45 39.81
CA GLN A 778 29.52 48.17 40.23
C GLN A 778 28.83 47.45 41.40
N GLU A 779 28.17 48.21 42.28
CA GLU A 779 27.28 47.68 43.32
C GLU A 779 25.80 47.93 42.96
N LEU A 780 24.97 46.90 43.11
CA LEU A 780 23.51 47.03 43.24
C LEU A 780 23.12 46.79 44.69
N ARG A 781 22.16 47.57 45.18
CA ARG A 781 21.69 47.56 46.57
C ARG A 781 20.17 47.66 46.57
N ALA A 782 19.52 46.84 47.36
CA ALA A 782 18.06 46.78 47.45
C ALA A 782 17.51 48.09 48.06
N PRO A 783 16.54 48.75 47.41
CA PRO A 783 15.76 49.81 48.04
C PRO A 783 15.01 49.30 49.28
N GLU A 784 14.79 50.17 50.28
CA GLU A 784 14.25 49.77 51.59
C GLU A 784 12.91 49.01 51.51
N GLU A 785 12.06 49.38 50.54
CA GLU A 785 10.76 48.76 50.25
C GLU A 785 10.83 47.24 49.93
N VAL A 786 11.99 46.76 49.47
CA VAL A 786 12.26 45.36 49.15
C VAL A 786 13.46 44.77 49.88
N ALA A 787 14.28 45.56 50.56
CA ALA A 787 15.49 45.09 51.26
C ALA A 787 15.24 44.07 52.39
N SER A 788 13.99 43.93 52.85
CA SER A 788 13.53 42.88 53.78
C SER A 788 13.13 41.57 53.09
N GLN A 789 12.84 41.61 51.79
CA GLN A 789 12.45 40.48 50.94
C GLN A 789 13.60 39.98 50.05
N CYS A 790 14.62 40.80 49.79
CA CYS A 790 15.80 40.42 49.01
C CYS A 790 16.75 39.50 49.82
N PRO A 791 17.17 38.32 49.29
CA PRO A 791 18.15 37.46 49.95
C PRO A 791 19.54 38.09 50.11
N LEU A 792 19.90 39.02 49.20
CA LEU A 792 21.11 39.85 49.27
C LEU A 792 20.69 41.31 49.38
N LYS A 793 21.20 42.03 50.38
CA LYS A 793 20.92 43.47 50.58
C LYS A 793 21.71 44.34 49.60
N SER A 794 22.91 43.92 49.24
CA SER A 794 23.67 44.41 48.07
C SER A 794 24.58 43.31 47.53
N PHE A 795 25.04 43.48 46.30
CA PHE A 795 26.08 42.66 45.69
C PHE A 795 26.91 43.47 44.69
N LYS A 796 28.13 43.01 44.44
CA LYS A 796 29.05 43.61 43.47
C LYS A 796 29.30 42.67 42.29
N PHE A 797 29.42 43.26 41.11
CA PHE A 797 29.63 42.58 39.83
C PHE A 797 30.45 43.51 38.92
N TYR A 798 31.03 43.00 37.84
CA TYR A 798 31.65 43.84 36.82
C TYR A 798 30.63 44.19 35.73
N LYS A 799 30.70 45.40 35.18
CA LYS A 799 29.89 45.77 34.01
C LYS A 799 30.38 45.03 32.77
N SER A 800 29.46 44.71 31.85
CA SER A 800 29.82 44.36 30.47
C SER A 800 30.61 45.52 29.83
N LYS A 801 31.67 45.18 29.12
CA LYS A 801 32.61 46.14 28.55
C LYS A 801 32.14 46.66 27.20
N GLU A 802 31.56 47.87 27.19
CA GLU A 802 31.30 48.60 25.94
C GLU A 802 32.62 48.85 25.19
N THR A 803 32.61 48.58 23.89
CA THR A 803 33.74 48.77 22.96
C THR A 803 33.28 49.60 21.76
N PRO A 804 34.02 50.63 21.33
CA PRO A 804 33.69 51.40 20.13
C PRO A 804 33.67 50.53 18.87
N THR A 805 32.60 50.63 18.08
CA THR A 805 32.39 49.81 16.86
C THR A 805 33.15 50.34 15.63
N GLY A 806 33.44 51.64 15.60
CA GLY A 806 33.88 52.34 14.40
C GLY A 806 32.81 52.50 13.31
N PHE A 807 31.53 52.26 13.62
CA PHE A 807 30.38 52.35 12.71
C PHE A 807 29.45 53.52 13.12
N TYR A 808 28.69 54.10 12.18
CA TYR A 808 27.99 55.36 12.41
C TYR A 808 26.63 55.21 13.11
N GLU A 809 25.88 54.16 12.79
CA GLU A 809 24.51 53.92 13.32
C GLU A 809 24.52 53.33 14.73
N ILE A 810 25.46 52.42 14.99
CA ILE A 810 25.64 51.73 16.27
C ILE A 810 27.07 52.01 16.72
N LYS A 811 27.24 52.96 17.65
CA LYS A 811 28.55 53.54 18.03
C LYS A 811 29.35 52.70 19.03
N THR A 812 28.66 51.95 19.88
CA THR A 812 29.25 51.01 20.85
C THR A 812 28.58 49.64 20.77
N GLY A 813 29.34 48.60 21.13
CA GLY A 813 28.91 47.21 21.16
C GLY A 813 29.69 46.41 22.20
N HIS A 814 29.39 45.11 22.30
CA HIS A 814 30.08 44.19 23.20
C HIS A 814 30.76 43.08 22.40
N LEU A 815 31.93 42.64 22.84
CA LEU A 815 32.67 41.54 22.23
C LEU A 815 32.35 40.21 22.94
N ASN A 816 32.19 39.14 22.17
CA ASN A 816 32.05 37.78 22.68
C ASN A 816 33.43 37.17 22.98
N ARG A 817 33.57 36.47 24.10
CA ARG A 817 34.75 35.67 24.46
C ARG A 817 34.58 34.19 24.11
N ARG A 818 33.50 33.85 23.40
CA ARG A 818 33.22 32.53 22.83
C ARG A 818 33.17 32.60 21.31
N THR A 819 33.22 31.43 20.71
CA THR A 819 33.19 31.17 19.28
C THR A 819 31.87 30.47 18.92
N PRO A 820 30.74 31.20 18.75
CA PRO A 820 29.39 30.63 18.62
C PRO A 820 29.13 29.85 17.30
N TRP A 821 30.17 29.38 16.62
CA TRP A 821 30.10 28.58 15.40
C TRP A 821 29.76 27.12 15.70
N TRP A 822 28.59 26.69 15.23
CA TRP A 822 28.00 25.38 15.53
C TRP A 822 27.89 24.48 14.30
#